data_AF-A0AAW1VC51-F1
#
_entry.id   AF-A0AAW1VC51-F1
#
_cell.length_a   1.000
_cell.length_b   1.000
_cell.length_c   1.000
_cell.angle_alpha   90.00
_cell.angle_beta   90.00
_cell.angle_gamma   90.00
#
_symmetry.space_group_name_H-M   'P 1'
#
loop_
_entity.id
_entity.type
_entity.pdbx_description
1 polymer ?
#
loop_
_entity_poly.entity_id
_entity_poly.type
_entity_poly.pdbx_seq_one_letter_code
_entity_poly.pdbx_strand_id
1 'polypeptide(L)'
;MNSFWIAICFLQISQTVKCQEDDGPYKGKYLGKINSYHHQVAGDVYVIDEYSILLSSFVYDGNGADTFFWAGASNRPGPQGFIVPDEYGYTNVLERYLNKDFTLTLPDKKKITDIRWFAVYDIWSQNTFGDIYVPEEFEPPTIQNVGQLNGKKHNISSGDIQILDAKKIKLKHFEYDGKAKKAYFWVGVGPQPGPKGFKVPDENGYLEPIRAYKEETIILELPGDLTIFTIDWFSIYDHETHENLGSFIVPDGLNVPPSLVKIISHKNDLPNCLQLHKDFQVSWELFGPQVTIQLAGNIGDDEYMAFGISGSHTQSQMLNSDVTIAYIDGYRGFATDYNITALAPCVKVLGQYKGVCKDELVGGQDSNQIHTAVKENGIQIITYRRFLISPDNGDKEYVTDKPLFIIWALGKLDDKKEPAFHDKYPKTNISIEINPKEPTNNCYSFTRDETGKSNLTEIWEKGELDGKASRVFNAYLGPSGGRRAYQGITGQPSTSLAWYINGMLVPELWLRRGLTYAFKVYGGKNPHMAELYHPLIITDESHGGFDRLTDEAQSKIRVLAGIEYSRRGRPRPTAAGSLCIARHAENRDRRLDDDFPSFKKYNRSLVYTCEEGDPAVLEFTPNTSWPDTVYYNSFTQANMGWKIHVIDTFSSLSRSSASKQNGISLWFLLVSVVLLRYDDVM
;
A
#
# COMPACT_ATOMS: atom_id res chain seq x y z
N MET A 1 43.23 -73.93 -1.24
CA MET A 1 42.63 -73.10 -0.18
C MET A 1 42.43 -71.72 -0.76
N ASN A 2 41.25 -71.47 -1.34
CA ASN A 2 40.88 -70.19 -1.94
C ASN A 2 39.97 -69.44 -0.96
N SER A 3 40.38 -68.25 -0.55
CA SER A 3 39.59 -67.36 0.30
C SER A 3 38.84 -66.36 -0.58
N PHE A 4 37.52 -66.47 -0.60
CA PHE A 4 36.61 -65.50 -1.20
C PHE A 4 36.27 -64.41 -0.16
N TRP A 5 36.49 -63.15 -0.50
CA TRP A 5 35.98 -62.00 0.24
C TRP A 5 34.69 -61.52 -0.45
N ILE A 6 33.59 -61.50 0.28
CA ILE A 6 32.30 -60.95 -0.16
C ILE A 6 32.25 -59.50 0.30
N ALA A 7 32.25 -58.56 -0.65
CA ALA A 7 31.96 -57.15 -0.40
C ALA A 7 30.44 -56.96 -0.41
N ILE A 8 29.88 -56.53 0.72
CA ILE A 8 28.47 -56.15 0.85
C ILE A 8 28.37 -54.65 0.56
N CYS A 9 27.86 -54.29 -0.62
CA CYS A 9 27.46 -52.93 -0.94
C CYS A 9 26.14 -52.59 -0.24
N PHE A 10 26.17 -51.67 0.71
CA PHE A 10 24.98 -50.99 1.20
C PHE A 10 24.54 -49.94 0.16
N LEU A 11 23.45 -50.21 -0.56
CA LEU A 11 22.72 -49.17 -1.28
C LEU A 11 21.96 -48.33 -0.24
N GLN A 12 22.46 -47.13 0.06
CA GLN A 12 21.62 -46.08 0.63
C GLN A 12 20.67 -45.57 -0.45
N ILE A 13 19.38 -45.84 -0.28
CA ILE A 13 18.32 -45.20 -1.04
C ILE A 13 18.16 -43.81 -0.45
N SER A 14 18.86 -42.83 -1.00
CA SER A 14 18.52 -41.42 -0.76
C SER A 14 17.12 -41.19 -1.35
N GLN A 15 16.14 -40.99 -0.47
CA GLN A 15 14.84 -40.46 -0.88
C GLN A 15 15.07 -39.06 -1.45
N THR A 16 15.04 -38.96 -2.77
CA THR A 16 14.99 -37.69 -3.46
C THR A 16 13.68 -37.01 -3.09
N VAL A 17 13.80 -35.85 -2.44
CA VAL A 17 12.70 -34.90 -2.29
C VAL A 17 12.24 -34.57 -3.71
N LYS A 18 11.08 -35.09 -4.12
CA LYS A 18 10.43 -34.67 -5.35
C LYS A 18 10.00 -33.22 -5.15
N CYS A 19 10.82 -32.30 -5.65
CA CYS A 19 10.37 -30.95 -5.95
C CYS A 19 9.27 -31.06 -7.03
N GLN A 20 8.23 -30.27 -6.88
CA GLN A 20 7.00 -30.26 -7.67
C GLN A 20 7.29 -30.25 -9.19
N GLU A 21 6.78 -31.24 -9.94
CA GLU A 21 6.83 -31.31 -11.42
C GLU A 21 5.68 -30.53 -12.10
N ASP A 22 5.05 -29.59 -11.38
CA ASP A 22 3.91 -28.82 -11.88
C ASP A 22 4.28 -27.35 -12.06
N ASP A 23 3.93 -26.78 -13.22
CA ASP A 23 4.26 -25.43 -13.73
C ASP A 23 3.52 -24.29 -12.98
N GLY A 24 3.33 -24.45 -11.66
CA GLY A 24 2.54 -23.57 -10.80
C GLY A 24 3.29 -23.06 -9.57
N PRO A 25 2.73 -22.05 -8.86
CA PRO A 25 3.37 -21.50 -7.67
C PRO A 25 3.54 -22.56 -6.58
N TYR A 26 4.58 -22.42 -5.75
CA TYR A 26 4.83 -23.33 -4.63
C TYR A 26 3.62 -23.36 -3.69
N LYS A 27 3.03 -24.56 -3.54
CA LYS A 27 1.77 -24.79 -2.81
C LYS A 27 1.96 -25.25 -1.36
N GLY A 28 3.20 -25.33 -0.87
CA GLY A 28 3.55 -25.96 0.41
C GLY A 28 4.16 -27.35 0.21
N LYS A 29 4.34 -28.08 1.30
CA LYS A 29 4.96 -29.41 1.26
C LYS A 29 3.92 -30.45 0.84
N TYR A 30 4.18 -31.13 -0.27
CA TYR A 30 3.28 -32.17 -0.78
C TYR A 30 3.19 -33.34 0.21
N LEU A 31 1.97 -33.68 0.61
CA LEU A 31 1.68 -34.81 1.50
C LEU A 31 1.40 -36.08 0.70
N GLY A 32 0.64 -35.96 -0.40
CA GLY A 32 0.27 -37.07 -1.25
C GLY A 32 -1.09 -36.89 -1.93
N LYS A 33 -1.51 -37.92 -2.65
CA LYS A 33 -2.82 -37.98 -3.30
C LYS A 33 -3.81 -38.72 -2.41
N ILE A 34 -5.06 -38.26 -2.36
CA ILE A 34 -6.11 -38.94 -1.59
C ILE A 34 -6.36 -40.34 -2.17
N ASN A 35 -6.36 -41.35 -1.31
CA ASN A 35 -6.79 -42.69 -1.68
C ASN A 35 -8.30 -42.67 -1.84
N SER A 36 -8.79 -42.98 -3.05
CA SER A 36 -10.21 -43.00 -3.36
C SER A 36 -10.82 -44.38 -3.11
N TYR A 37 -11.91 -44.44 -2.35
CA TYR A 37 -12.66 -45.68 -2.11
C TYR A 37 -14.08 -45.62 -2.63
N HIS A 38 -14.79 -44.52 -2.35
CA HIS A 38 -16.18 -44.30 -2.76
C HIS A 38 -16.43 -42.81 -3.07
N HIS A 39 -17.59 -42.52 -3.64
CA HIS A 39 -18.09 -41.14 -3.84
C HIS A 39 -17.16 -40.20 -4.63
N GLN A 40 -16.30 -40.78 -5.48
CA GLN A 40 -15.37 -40.05 -6.34
C GLN A 40 -14.46 -39.08 -5.58
N VAL A 41 -14.14 -39.40 -4.31
CA VAL A 41 -13.21 -38.59 -3.52
C VAL A 41 -11.83 -38.67 -4.15
N ALA A 42 -11.32 -37.53 -4.64
CA ALA A 42 -10.00 -37.44 -5.24
C ALA A 42 -9.44 -36.03 -5.04
N GLY A 43 -8.13 -35.89 -5.13
CA GLY A 43 -7.43 -34.61 -5.01
C GLY A 43 -6.02 -34.82 -4.48
N ASP A 44 -5.21 -33.78 -4.63
CA ASP A 44 -3.85 -33.71 -4.09
C ASP A 44 -3.85 -32.91 -2.80
N VAL A 45 -3.02 -33.32 -1.84
CA VAL A 45 -2.98 -32.77 -0.50
C VAL A 45 -1.60 -32.18 -0.24
N TYR A 46 -1.58 -30.91 0.14
CA TYR A 46 -0.38 -30.17 0.51
C TYR A 46 -0.53 -29.63 1.93
N VAL A 47 0.54 -29.56 2.69
CA VAL A 47 0.56 -28.89 3.99
C VAL A 47 1.18 -27.52 3.81
N ILE A 48 0.46 -26.47 4.21
CA ILE A 48 0.90 -25.07 4.00
C ILE A 48 1.61 -24.51 5.24
N ASP A 49 1.19 -24.92 6.44
CA ASP A 49 1.78 -24.52 7.71
C ASP A 49 1.55 -25.61 8.78
N GLU A 50 1.88 -25.34 10.04
CA GLU A 50 1.70 -26.29 11.15
C GLU A 50 0.24 -26.70 11.42
N TYR A 51 -0.75 -25.98 10.89
CA TYR A 51 -2.16 -26.11 11.25
C TYR A 51 -3.08 -26.37 10.05
N SER A 52 -2.60 -26.15 8.83
CA SER A 52 -3.47 -26.03 7.66
C SER A 52 -3.02 -26.91 6.49
N ILE A 53 -4.02 -27.45 5.79
CA ILE A 53 -3.88 -28.33 4.63
C ILE A 53 -4.53 -27.65 3.44
N LEU A 54 -3.86 -27.63 2.29
CA LEU A 54 -4.43 -27.27 1.01
C LEU A 54 -4.85 -28.54 0.27
N LEU A 55 -6.12 -28.60 -0.10
CA LEU A 55 -6.67 -29.56 -1.04
C LEU A 55 -6.65 -28.93 -2.44
N SER A 56 -6.02 -29.60 -3.40
CA SER A 56 -5.95 -29.15 -4.78
C SER A 56 -6.63 -30.15 -5.72
N SER A 57 -7.35 -29.65 -6.71
CA SER A 57 -8.17 -30.42 -7.64
C SER A 57 -9.14 -31.36 -6.93
N PHE A 58 -9.72 -30.92 -5.80
CA PHE A 58 -10.55 -31.79 -4.96
C PHE A 58 -11.92 -32.05 -5.59
N VAL A 59 -12.32 -33.31 -5.59
CA VAL A 59 -13.59 -33.81 -6.14
C VAL A 59 -14.27 -34.68 -5.09
N TYR A 60 -15.59 -34.49 -4.94
CA TYR A 60 -16.46 -35.34 -4.15
C TYR A 60 -17.89 -35.22 -4.69
N ASP A 61 -18.59 -36.36 -4.86
CA ASP A 61 -19.88 -36.40 -5.56
C ASP A 61 -21.08 -35.81 -4.77
N GLY A 62 -20.94 -35.64 -3.45
CA GLY A 62 -21.97 -35.07 -2.58
C GLY A 62 -23.10 -36.04 -2.19
N ASN A 63 -22.99 -37.34 -2.49
CA ASN A 63 -24.07 -38.32 -2.25
C ASN A 63 -24.00 -39.01 -0.88
N GLY A 64 -23.07 -38.60 -0.01
CA GLY A 64 -22.97 -39.12 1.36
C GLY A 64 -24.08 -38.59 2.25
N ALA A 65 -24.48 -39.37 3.26
CA ALA A 65 -25.61 -39.01 4.12
C ALA A 65 -25.19 -38.07 5.26
N ASP A 66 -24.02 -38.31 5.85
CA ASP A 66 -23.49 -37.60 7.02
C ASP A 66 -21.96 -37.52 6.93
N THR A 67 -21.48 -36.94 5.83
CA THR A 67 -20.06 -36.91 5.42
C THR A 67 -19.37 -35.62 5.84
N PHE A 68 -18.18 -35.74 6.42
CA PHE A 68 -17.37 -34.62 6.91
C PHE A 68 -15.91 -34.75 6.49
N PHE A 69 -15.18 -33.63 6.51
CA PHE A 69 -13.74 -33.68 6.64
C PHE A 69 -13.41 -34.15 8.06
N TRP A 70 -12.56 -35.16 8.16
CA TRP A 70 -12.36 -35.91 9.38
C TRP A 70 -10.89 -36.19 9.57
N ALA A 71 -10.38 -36.06 10.80
CA ALA A 71 -8.99 -36.35 11.10
C ALA A 71 -8.85 -37.05 12.44
N GLY A 72 -7.74 -37.77 12.64
CA GLY A 72 -7.51 -38.48 13.90
C GLY A 72 -6.09 -38.98 14.09
N ALA A 73 -5.78 -39.31 15.34
CA ALA A 73 -4.45 -39.78 15.77
C ALA A 73 -4.36 -41.33 15.84
N SER A 74 -5.45 -42.05 15.54
CA SER A 74 -5.46 -43.51 15.50
C SER A 74 -4.67 -44.05 14.30
N ASN A 75 -4.34 -45.34 14.32
CA ASN A 75 -3.60 -45.97 13.20
C ASN A 75 -4.39 -46.09 11.89
N ARG A 76 -5.71 -45.92 11.93
CA ARG A 76 -6.60 -45.98 10.76
C ARG A 76 -7.77 -45.03 10.96
N PRO A 77 -8.34 -44.47 9.86
CA PRO A 77 -9.61 -43.76 9.89
C PRO A 77 -10.71 -44.57 10.58
N GLY A 78 -11.48 -43.90 11.43
CA GLY A 78 -12.55 -44.51 12.19
C GLY A 78 -13.31 -43.51 13.07
N PRO A 79 -14.23 -43.98 13.91
CA PRO A 79 -15.14 -43.13 14.66
C PRO A 79 -14.45 -42.29 15.76
N GLN A 80 -13.20 -42.60 16.10
CA GLN A 80 -12.40 -41.89 17.13
C GLN A 80 -11.69 -40.63 16.60
N GLY A 81 -12.12 -40.09 15.46
CA GLY A 81 -11.60 -38.84 14.90
C GLY A 81 -12.38 -37.60 15.37
N PHE A 82 -12.11 -36.47 14.72
CA PHE A 82 -12.80 -35.20 14.93
C PHE A 82 -13.09 -34.52 13.59
N ILE A 83 -14.12 -33.66 13.57
CA ILE A 83 -14.51 -32.87 12.40
C ILE A 83 -13.45 -31.80 12.15
N VAL A 84 -12.97 -31.70 10.91
CA VAL A 84 -12.23 -30.54 10.41
C VAL A 84 -13.24 -29.62 9.75
N PRO A 85 -13.35 -28.34 10.16
CA PRO A 85 -14.24 -27.38 9.51
C PRO A 85 -13.90 -27.21 8.03
N ASP A 86 -14.90 -26.88 7.21
CA ASP A 86 -14.73 -26.58 5.79
C ASP A 86 -13.99 -25.24 5.56
N GLU A 87 -13.83 -24.84 4.29
CA GLU A 87 -13.13 -23.61 3.90
C GLU A 87 -13.77 -22.31 4.41
N TYR A 88 -15.02 -22.38 4.90
CA TYR A 88 -15.75 -21.27 5.49
C TYR A 88 -15.80 -21.35 7.03
N GLY A 89 -15.17 -22.37 7.62
CA GLY A 89 -15.16 -22.62 9.05
C GLY A 89 -16.43 -23.29 9.57
N TYR A 90 -17.26 -23.84 8.68
CA TYR A 90 -18.47 -24.56 9.05
C TYR A 90 -18.21 -26.05 9.27
N THR A 91 -19.07 -26.68 10.07
CA THR A 91 -19.00 -28.11 10.42
C THR A 91 -20.24 -28.85 9.92
N ASN A 92 -20.71 -28.45 8.74
CA ASN A 92 -21.90 -29.02 8.08
C ASN A 92 -21.54 -30.35 7.41
N VAL A 93 -22.57 -31.12 7.06
CA VAL A 93 -22.41 -32.21 6.08
C VAL A 93 -21.87 -31.63 4.78
N LEU A 94 -20.86 -32.29 4.21
CA LEU A 94 -20.21 -31.84 2.99
C LEU A 94 -21.15 -31.89 1.79
N GLU A 95 -21.17 -30.80 1.04
CA GLU A 95 -21.81 -30.75 -0.26
C GLU A 95 -20.87 -31.26 -1.35
N ARG A 96 -21.34 -31.23 -2.60
CA ARG A 96 -20.55 -31.64 -3.76
C ARG A 96 -19.38 -30.68 -4.01
N TYR A 97 -18.19 -31.24 -4.22
CA TYR A 97 -17.00 -30.50 -4.66
C TYR A 97 -16.64 -30.88 -6.10
N LEU A 98 -16.36 -29.86 -6.94
CA LEU A 98 -16.03 -30.03 -8.35
C LEU A 98 -14.70 -29.34 -8.68
N ASN A 99 -13.62 -30.12 -8.63
CA ASN A 99 -12.27 -29.68 -8.97
C ASN A 99 -11.88 -28.35 -8.28
N LYS A 100 -12.08 -28.31 -6.96
CA LYS A 100 -11.92 -27.09 -6.16
C LYS A 100 -10.58 -27.10 -5.43
N ASP A 101 -9.93 -25.94 -5.40
CA ASP A 101 -8.74 -25.69 -4.56
C ASP A 101 -9.17 -24.88 -3.34
N PHE A 102 -8.89 -25.39 -2.13
CA PHE A 102 -9.22 -24.69 -0.89
C PHE A 102 -8.37 -25.17 0.29
N THR A 103 -8.25 -24.31 1.30
CA THR A 103 -7.48 -24.57 2.51
C THR A 103 -8.40 -24.92 3.66
N LEU A 104 -8.04 -25.95 4.41
CA LEU A 104 -8.66 -26.36 5.66
C LEU A 104 -7.69 -26.10 6.81
N THR A 105 -8.18 -25.55 7.91
CA THR A 105 -7.39 -25.36 9.13
C THR A 105 -7.91 -26.29 10.22
N LEU A 106 -6.99 -27.00 10.88
CA LEU A 106 -7.33 -27.90 11.97
C LEU A 106 -7.94 -27.11 13.15
N PRO A 107 -9.03 -27.63 13.76
CA PRO A 107 -9.70 -26.97 14.87
C PRO A 107 -8.84 -26.98 16.14
N ASP A 108 -9.22 -26.17 17.13
CA ASP A 108 -8.63 -26.12 18.47
C ASP A 108 -7.09 -25.95 18.50
N LYS A 109 -6.51 -25.34 17.46
CA LYS A 109 -5.06 -25.18 17.28
C LYS A 109 -4.29 -26.50 17.30
N LYS A 110 -4.93 -27.61 16.90
CA LYS A 110 -4.25 -28.89 16.68
C LYS A 110 -3.26 -28.76 15.53
N LYS A 111 -2.11 -29.41 15.67
CA LYS A 111 -1.07 -29.42 14.64
C LYS A 111 -1.28 -30.57 13.66
N ILE A 112 -0.74 -30.41 12.45
CA ILE A 112 -0.68 -31.49 11.45
C ILE A 112 0.07 -32.71 12.00
N THR A 113 1.08 -32.48 12.85
CA THR A 113 1.82 -33.56 13.53
C THR A 113 1.00 -34.30 14.59
N ASP A 114 -0.16 -33.77 15.00
CA ASP A 114 -1.04 -34.40 15.99
C ASP A 114 -1.98 -35.44 15.36
N ILE A 115 -2.09 -35.45 14.02
CA ILE A 115 -2.95 -36.38 13.27
C ILE A 115 -2.09 -37.41 12.54
N ARG A 116 -2.60 -38.65 12.45
CA ARG A 116 -1.99 -39.73 11.65
C ARG A 116 -2.64 -39.86 10.28
N TRP A 117 -3.87 -39.38 10.14
CA TRP A 117 -4.62 -39.42 8.89
C TRP A 117 -5.62 -38.27 8.80
N PHE A 118 -5.92 -37.90 7.56
CA PHE A 118 -7.01 -37.02 7.15
C PHE A 118 -7.90 -37.79 6.18
N ALA A 119 -9.21 -37.65 6.28
CA ALA A 119 -10.17 -38.41 5.52
C ALA A 119 -11.44 -37.63 5.22
N VAL A 120 -12.12 -38.04 4.14
CA VAL A 120 -13.54 -37.76 3.92
C VAL A 120 -14.30 -38.96 4.46
N TYR A 121 -15.03 -38.75 5.56
CA TYR A 121 -15.59 -39.83 6.37
C TYR A 121 -17.09 -39.61 6.59
N ASP A 122 -17.87 -40.66 6.37
CA ASP A 122 -19.30 -40.67 6.66
C ASP A 122 -19.56 -41.29 8.03
N ILE A 123 -20.02 -40.47 8.97
CA ILE A 123 -20.17 -40.85 10.38
C ILE A 123 -21.32 -41.86 10.53
N TRP A 124 -22.40 -41.67 9.78
CA TRP A 124 -23.59 -42.52 9.84
C TRP A 124 -23.28 -43.97 9.42
N SER A 125 -22.63 -44.16 8.27
CA SER A 125 -22.27 -45.48 7.77
C SER A 125 -20.92 -45.99 8.29
N GLN A 126 -20.19 -45.15 9.04
CA GLN A 126 -18.84 -45.41 9.55
C GLN A 126 -17.81 -45.77 8.47
N ASN A 127 -18.01 -45.26 7.24
CA ASN A 127 -17.18 -45.57 6.09
C ASN A 127 -16.26 -44.41 5.71
N THR A 128 -15.03 -44.77 5.33
CA THR A 128 -14.06 -43.85 4.74
C THR A 128 -14.27 -43.79 3.24
N PHE A 129 -14.60 -42.62 2.70
CA PHE A 129 -14.76 -42.43 1.25
C PHE A 129 -13.45 -42.11 0.56
N GLY A 130 -12.54 -41.45 1.26
CA GLY A 130 -11.13 -41.37 0.90
C GLY A 130 -10.27 -40.93 2.08
N ASP A 131 -8.99 -41.30 2.07
CA ASP A 131 -8.05 -40.96 3.12
C ASP A 131 -6.64 -40.62 2.61
N ILE A 132 -5.85 -40.03 3.50
CA ILE A 132 -4.42 -39.87 3.37
C ILE A 132 -3.77 -39.97 4.75
N TYR A 133 -2.61 -40.61 4.81
CA TYR A 133 -1.84 -40.74 6.05
C TYR A 133 -0.77 -39.65 6.13
N VAL A 134 -0.57 -39.12 7.33
CA VAL A 134 0.53 -38.20 7.65
C VAL A 134 1.70 -39.02 8.18
N PRO A 135 2.87 -39.01 7.53
CA PRO A 135 4.06 -39.71 8.02
C PRO A 135 4.47 -39.23 9.42
N GLU A 136 4.97 -40.13 10.27
CA GLU A 136 5.41 -39.78 11.64
C GLU A 136 6.58 -38.77 11.64
N GLU A 137 7.43 -38.79 10.60
CA GLU A 137 8.56 -37.86 10.42
C GLU A 137 8.20 -36.66 9.53
N PHE A 138 6.90 -36.38 9.33
CA PHE A 138 6.48 -35.26 8.51
C PHE A 138 6.73 -33.93 9.24
N GLU A 139 7.66 -33.13 8.71
CA GLU A 139 7.86 -31.75 9.15
C GLU A 139 6.98 -30.78 8.34
N PRO A 140 5.99 -30.11 8.95
CA PRO A 140 5.22 -29.06 8.28
C PRO A 140 6.09 -27.85 7.94
N PRO A 141 5.73 -27.05 6.91
CA PRO A 141 6.45 -25.82 6.61
C PRO A 141 6.32 -24.79 7.74
N THR A 142 7.43 -24.15 8.11
CA THR A 142 7.48 -23.16 9.19
C THR A 142 8.41 -22.00 8.86
N ILE A 143 8.28 -20.88 9.56
CA ILE A 143 9.25 -19.76 9.46
C ILE A 143 10.64 -20.28 9.85
N GLN A 144 11.63 -20.06 8.98
CA GLN A 144 13.00 -20.54 9.18
C GLN A 144 13.95 -19.37 9.53
N ASN A 145 14.82 -19.57 10.52
CA ASN A 145 15.90 -18.62 10.84
C ASN A 145 17.17 -19.04 10.09
N VAL A 146 17.75 -18.14 9.28
CA VAL A 146 18.89 -18.46 8.40
C VAL A 146 20.20 -17.77 8.80
N GLY A 147 20.25 -17.23 10.02
CA GLY A 147 21.42 -16.59 10.60
C GLY A 147 21.27 -15.08 10.70
N GLN A 148 22.36 -14.35 10.52
CA GLN A 148 22.45 -12.90 10.72
C GLN A 148 23.28 -12.27 9.61
N LEU A 149 23.00 -11.02 9.27
CA LEU A 149 23.78 -10.25 8.32
C LEU A 149 24.89 -9.52 9.06
N ASN A 150 26.14 -9.72 8.63
CA ASN A 150 27.29 -9.00 9.19
C ASN A 150 28.17 -8.50 8.05
N GLY A 151 28.27 -7.18 7.91
CA GLY A 151 29.13 -6.52 6.95
C GLY A 151 30.38 -5.92 7.60
N LYS A 152 31.47 -5.86 6.84
CA LYS A 152 32.75 -5.30 7.33
C LYS A 152 32.83 -3.78 7.18
N LYS A 153 32.01 -3.20 6.31
CA LYS A 153 31.97 -1.77 5.98
C LYS A 153 30.55 -1.24 6.22
N HIS A 154 30.43 0.09 6.34
CA HIS A 154 29.15 0.80 6.38
C HIS A 154 28.19 0.43 7.52
N ASN A 155 28.72 -0.12 8.62
CA ASN A 155 27.95 -0.55 9.79
C ASN A 155 26.76 -1.46 9.45
N ILE A 156 26.95 -2.36 8.48
CA ILE A 156 25.92 -3.32 8.10
C ILE A 156 25.85 -4.42 9.15
N SER A 157 24.74 -4.47 9.87
CA SER A 157 24.44 -5.57 10.77
C SER A 157 22.95 -5.84 10.82
N SER A 158 22.57 -7.07 11.16
CA SER A 158 21.19 -7.40 11.51
C SER A 158 21.17 -8.38 12.67
N GLY A 159 20.06 -8.40 13.39
CA GLY A 159 19.67 -9.57 14.17
C GLY A 159 19.27 -10.73 13.26
N ASP A 160 18.46 -11.65 13.79
CA ASP A 160 18.09 -12.87 13.06
C ASP A 160 17.32 -12.57 11.76
N ILE A 161 17.78 -13.21 10.69
CA ILE A 161 17.13 -13.23 9.38
C ILE A 161 16.11 -14.36 9.38
N GLN A 162 14.87 -14.01 9.08
CA GLN A 162 13.74 -14.93 9.03
C GLN A 162 13.22 -15.05 7.61
N ILE A 163 13.20 -16.27 7.07
CA ILE A 163 12.44 -16.58 5.86
C ILE A 163 11.01 -16.85 6.29
N LEU A 164 10.10 -15.93 5.95
CA LEU A 164 8.71 -16.00 6.38
C LEU A 164 7.89 -16.96 5.53
N ASP A 165 8.11 -16.89 4.21
CA ASP A 165 7.45 -17.71 3.21
C ASP A 165 8.33 -17.79 1.95
N ALA A 166 7.84 -18.42 0.89
CA ALA A 166 8.56 -18.59 -0.37
C ALA A 166 9.04 -17.30 -1.07
N LYS A 167 8.50 -16.10 -0.74
CA LYS A 167 8.90 -14.82 -1.35
C LYS A 167 9.33 -13.73 -0.35
N LYS A 168 9.09 -13.89 0.96
CA LYS A 168 9.35 -12.85 1.96
C LYS A 168 10.52 -13.17 2.88
N ILE A 169 11.45 -12.21 2.97
CA ILE A 169 12.62 -12.24 3.85
C ILE A 169 12.49 -11.12 4.87
N LYS A 170 12.58 -11.44 6.17
CA LYS A 170 12.52 -10.47 7.26
C LYS A 170 13.89 -10.28 7.89
N LEU A 171 14.35 -9.04 7.93
CA LEU A 171 15.58 -8.63 8.59
C LEU A 171 15.22 -7.93 9.91
N LYS A 172 15.60 -8.49 11.06
CA LYS A 172 15.38 -7.87 12.37
C LYS A 172 16.53 -6.94 12.74
N HIS A 173 16.20 -5.83 13.40
CA HIS A 173 17.18 -4.86 13.90
C HIS A 173 18.29 -4.53 12.89
N PHE A 174 17.91 -4.28 11.65
CA PHE A 174 18.82 -3.98 10.56
C PHE A 174 19.41 -2.58 10.73
N GLU A 175 20.73 -2.51 10.61
CA GLU A 175 21.52 -1.28 10.63
C GLU A 175 22.33 -1.13 9.34
N TYR A 176 22.40 0.10 8.84
CA TYR A 176 23.26 0.49 7.73
C TYR A 176 23.44 2.02 7.72
N ASP A 177 24.67 2.50 7.55
CA ASP A 177 25.01 3.92 7.70
C ASP A 177 24.63 4.83 6.52
N GLY A 178 24.19 4.25 5.38
CA GLY A 178 23.77 5.00 4.20
C GLY A 178 24.90 5.59 3.37
N LYS A 179 26.18 5.29 3.65
CA LYS A 179 27.33 5.95 3.01
C LYS A 179 27.89 5.23 1.78
N ALA A 180 27.41 4.03 1.46
CA ALA A 180 27.80 3.37 0.22
C ALA A 180 27.24 4.15 -0.98
N LYS A 181 27.86 4.01 -2.15
CA LYS A 181 27.51 4.85 -3.29
C LYS A 181 26.19 4.44 -3.92
N LYS A 182 26.08 3.16 -4.26
CA LYS A 182 24.88 2.55 -4.87
C LYS A 182 24.60 1.18 -4.27
N ALA A 183 24.34 1.15 -2.97
CA ALA A 183 23.94 -0.07 -2.27
C ALA A 183 22.49 -0.45 -2.61
N TYR A 184 22.26 -1.71 -2.98
CA TYR A 184 20.94 -2.28 -3.22
C TYR A 184 20.78 -3.59 -2.47
N PHE A 185 19.53 -3.96 -2.19
CA PHE A 185 19.21 -5.36 -1.92
C PHE A 185 19.32 -6.15 -3.22
N TRP A 186 20.09 -7.24 -3.17
CA TRP A 186 20.52 -7.96 -4.35
C TRP A 186 20.49 -9.46 -4.08
N VAL A 187 19.96 -10.23 -5.02
CA VAL A 187 19.89 -11.69 -4.93
C VAL A 187 20.44 -12.33 -6.19
N GLY A 188 20.87 -13.57 -6.10
CA GLY A 188 21.32 -14.28 -7.27
C GLY A 188 21.55 -15.76 -7.04
N VAL A 189 22.02 -16.39 -8.11
CA VAL A 189 22.33 -17.81 -8.19
C VAL A 189 23.85 -17.96 -8.25
N GLY A 190 24.38 -19.03 -7.67
CA GLY A 190 25.79 -19.35 -7.59
C GLY A 190 26.30 -19.42 -6.15
N PRO A 191 27.57 -19.82 -5.97
CA PRO A 191 28.12 -20.09 -4.64
C PRO A 191 28.40 -18.82 -3.81
N GLN A 192 28.49 -17.64 -4.44
CA GLN A 192 28.87 -16.38 -3.80
C GLN A 192 28.20 -15.18 -4.48
N PRO A 193 27.93 -14.08 -3.74
CA PRO A 193 27.44 -12.83 -4.29
C PRO A 193 28.31 -12.25 -5.40
N GLY A 194 27.68 -11.80 -6.48
CA GLY A 194 28.36 -11.23 -7.63
C GLY A 194 27.52 -10.19 -8.37
N PRO A 195 28.10 -9.55 -9.42
CA PRO A 195 27.44 -8.47 -10.16
C PRO A 195 26.24 -8.95 -10.99
N LYS A 196 26.21 -10.25 -11.33
CA LYS A 196 25.07 -10.88 -12.01
C LYS A 196 24.06 -11.33 -10.96
N GLY A 197 22.96 -10.60 -10.86
CA GLY A 197 21.87 -10.90 -9.95
C GLY A 197 20.66 -10.01 -10.24
N PHE A 198 19.69 -10.05 -9.34
CA PHE A 198 18.43 -9.32 -9.45
C PHE A 198 18.31 -8.33 -8.31
N LYS A 199 17.83 -7.13 -8.65
CA LYS A 199 17.55 -6.09 -7.67
C LYS A 199 16.25 -6.42 -6.93
N VAL A 200 16.30 -6.44 -5.61
CA VAL A 200 15.12 -6.60 -4.76
C VAL A 200 14.63 -5.20 -4.36
N PRO A 201 13.33 -4.88 -4.53
CA PRO A 201 12.75 -3.66 -4.00
C PRO A 201 12.96 -3.53 -2.49
N ASP A 202 13.06 -2.30 -1.99
CA ASP A 202 13.04 -2.05 -0.55
C ASP A 202 11.65 -2.33 0.08
N GLU A 203 11.52 -2.12 1.39
CA GLU A 203 10.27 -2.36 2.12
C GLU A 203 9.07 -1.53 1.62
N ASN A 204 9.35 -0.44 0.92
CA ASN A 204 8.35 0.45 0.33
C ASN A 204 8.11 0.18 -1.16
N GLY A 205 8.95 -0.65 -1.79
CA GLY A 205 8.85 -1.03 -3.20
C GLY A 205 9.77 -0.28 -4.16
N TYR A 206 10.71 0.52 -3.64
CA TYR A 206 11.66 1.28 -4.47
C TYR A 206 12.85 0.44 -4.90
N LEU A 207 13.35 0.75 -6.10
CA LEU A 207 14.54 0.14 -6.72
C LEU A 207 15.76 1.09 -6.68
N GLU A 208 15.66 2.14 -5.87
CA GLU A 208 16.70 3.14 -5.65
C GLU A 208 17.78 2.62 -4.70
N PRO A 209 18.96 3.27 -4.63
CA PRO A 209 19.93 2.98 -3.59
C PRO A 209 19.28 3.04 -2.20
N ILE A 210 19.51 2.02 -1.39
CA ILE A 210 18.85 1.88 -0.10
C ILE A 210 19.30 3.00 0.86
N ARG A 211 18.36 3.50 1.66
CA ARG A 211 18.61 4.54 2.67
C ARG A 211 19.42 4.01 3.86
N ALA A 212 19.79 4.89 4.77
CA ALA A 212 20.28 4.48 6.09
C ALA A 212 19.16 3.83 6.91
N TYR A 213 19.51 2.82 7.71
CA TYR A 213 18.61 2.11 8.64
C TYR A 213 19.20 2.12 10.05
N LYS A 214 18.34 2.25 11.06
CA LYS A 214 18.76 2.30 12.47
C LYS A 214 17.95 1.36 13.35
N GLU A 215 18.45 0.14 13.53
CA GLU A 215 17.82 -0.97 14.27
C GLU A 215 16.38 -1.26 13.81
N GLU A 216 16.13 -1.14 12.51
CA GLU A 216 14.79 -1.25 11.95
C GLU A 216 14.48 -2.71 11.59
N THR A 217 13.23 -3.15 11.78
CA THR A 217 12.80 -4.47 11.30
C THR A 217 12.07 -4.30 9.98
N ILE A 218 12.65 -4.82 8.90
CA ILE A 218 12.11 -4.69 7.54
C ILE A 218 11.74 -6.06 6.97
N ILE A 219 10.76 -6.07 6.08
CA ILE A 219 10.33 -7.26 5.33
C ILE A 219 10.50 -6.92 3.85
N LEU A 220 11.28 -7.74 3.17
CA LEU A 220 11.58 -7.63 1.74
C LEU A 220 10.82 -8.70 0.99
N GLU A 221 10.29 -8.32 -0.16
CA GLU A 221 9.57 -9.22 -1.07
C GLU A 221 10.40 -9.45 -2.32
N LEU A 222 10.64 -10.72 -2.67
CA LEU A 222 11.37 -11.09 -3.88
C LEU A 222 10.58 -10.68 -5.14
N PRO A 223 11.24 -10.03 -6.12
CA PRO A 223 10.56 -9.46 -7.28
C PRO A 223 10.09 -10.52 -8.28
N GLY A 224 9.01 -10.20 -9.02
CA GLY A 224 8.54 -11.01 -10.13
C GLY A 224 8.26 -12.46 -9.74
N ASP A 225 8.84 -13.39 -10.48
CA ASP A 225 8.64 -14.83 -10.28
C ASP A 225 9.67 -15.45 -9.32
N LEU A 226 10.63 -14.66 -8.81
CA LEU A 226 11.68 -15.17 -7.92
C LEU A 226 11.10 -15.67 -6.59
N THR A 227 11.60 -16.79 -6.13
CA THR A 227 11.30 -17.38 -4.82
C THR A 227 12.60 -17.67 -4.08
N ILE A 228 12.50 -17.92 -2.77
CA ILE A 228 13.65 -18.34 -1.95
C ILE A 228 14.30 -19.61 -2.49
N PHE A 229 13.55 -20.47 -3.19
CA PHE A 229 14.04 -21.71 -3.79
C PHE A 229 14.79 -21.50 -5.12
N THR A 230 14.70 -20.31 -5.71
CA THR A 230 15.36 -19.97 -6.98
C THR A 230 16.61 -19.12 -6.80
N ILE A 231 16.97 -18.78 -5.57
CA ILE A 231 18.13 -17.96 -5.23
C ILE A 231 19.04 -18.70 -4.26
N ASP A 232 20.35 -18.51 -4.41
CA ASP A 232 21.35 -19.18 -3.57
C ASP A 232 21.92 -18.23 -2.50
N TRP A 233 21.81 -16.92 -2.71
CA TRP A 233 22.31 -15.91 -1.79
C TRP A 233 21.54 -14.60 -1.86
N PHE A 234 21.62 -13.86 -0.75
CA PHE A 234 21.14 -12.50 -0.61
C PHE A 234 22.30 -11.61 -0.15
N SER A 235 22.40 -10.41 -0.71
CA SER A 235 23.48 -9.47 -0.44
C SER A 235 22.99 -8.02 -0.44
N ILE A 236 23.61 -7.20 0.39
CA ILE A 236 23.67 -5.76 0.19
C ILE A 236 24.89 -5.51 -0.71
N TYR A 237 24.61 -5.15 -1.95
CA TYR A 237 25.63 -5.05 -3.00
C TYR A 237 25.77 -3.61 -3.45
N ASP A 238 27.00 -3.07 -3.42
CA ASP A 238 27.30 -1.77 -4.02
C ASP A 238 27.60 -1.97 -5.51
N HIS A 239 26.66 -1.55 -6.34
CA HIS A 239 26.76 -1.76 -7.79
C HIS A 239 27.83 -0.88 -8.44
N GLU A 240 28.22 0.25 -7.83
CA GLU A 240 29.23 1.13 -8.41
C GLU A 240 30.65 0.62 -8.14
N THR A 241 30.90 0.08 -6.94
CA THR A 241 32.21 -0.46 -6.55
C THR A 241 32.35 -1.95 -6.83
N HIS A 242 31.26 -2.63 -7.20
CA HIS A 242 31.16 -4.08 -7.36
C HIS A 242 31.51 -4.86 -6.08
N GLU A 243 31.27 -4.25 -4.91
CA GLU A 243 31.57 -4.85 -3.62
C GLU A 243 30.32 -5.44 -2.95
N ASN A 244 30.45 -6.67 -2.43
CA ASN A 244 29.50 -7.22 -1.48
C ASN A 244 29.76 -6.61 -0.09
N LEU A 245 28.81 -5.83 0.42
CA LEU A 245 28.95 -5.15 1.70
C LEU A 245 28.54 -6.03 2.89
N GLY A 246 27.64 -6.98 2.66
CA GLY A 246 27.17 -7.98 3.63
C GLY A 246 26.19 -8.94 2.96
N SER A 247 26.25 -10.23 3.29
CA SER A 247 25.44 -11.25 2.62
C SER A 247 25.18 -12.46 3.51
N PHE A 248 24.18 -13.26 3.14
CA PHE A 248 23.99 -14.61 3.64
C PHE A 248 23.72 -15.57 2.47
N ILE A 249 24.08 -16.84 2.67
CA ILE A 249 23.79 -17.93 1.74
C ILE A 249 22.47 -18.55 2.17
N VAL A 250 21.57 -18.77 1.21
CA VAL A 250 20.28 -19.43 1.45
C VAL A 250 20.55 -20.92 1.68
N PRO A 251 20.16 -21.49 2.83
CA PRO A 251 20.37 -22.91 3.07
C PRO A 251 19.60 -23.78 2.09
N ASP A 252 20.19 -24.91 1.70
CA ASP A 252 19.49 -25.92 0.92
C ASP A 252 18.37 -26.58 1.74
N GLY A 253 17.28 -26.98 1.08
CA GLY A 253 16.21 -27.76 1.70
C GLY A 253 15.33 -26.99 2.68
N LEU A 254 15.24 -25.66 2.58
CA LEU A 254 14.32 -24.86 3.39
C LEU A 254 12.88 -25.38 3.26
N ASN A 255 12.24 -25.62 4.41
CA ASN A 255 10.83 -26.01 4.50
C ASN A 255 10.04 -24.83 5.08
N VAL A 256 9.61 -23.91 4.20
CA VAL A 256 8.92 -22.66 4.53
C VAL A 256 7.51 -22.62 3.95
N PRO A 257 6.57 -21.88 4.57
CA PRO A 257 5.21 -21.76 4.06
C PRO A 257 5.13 -21.23 2.62
N PRO A 258 4.07 -21.58 1.87
CA PRO A 258 3.79 -20.93 0.59
C PRO A 258 3.46 -19.45 0.80
N SER A 259 3.79 -18.63 -0.20
CA SER A 259 3.55 -17.19 -0.13
C SER A 259 2.12 -16.86 -0.54
N LEU A 260 1.49 -15.94 0.18
CA LEU A 260 0.19 -15.33 -0.18
C LEU A 260 0.35 -14.18 -1.19
N VAL A 261 1.57 -13.95 -1.65
CA VAL A 261 1.87 -12.99 -2.72
C VAL A 261 1.54 -13.65 -4.04
N LYS A 262 0.50 -13.13 -4.70
CA LYS A 262 0.10 -13.54 -6.03
C LYS A 262 0.94 -12.82 -7.08
N ILE A 263 1.48 -13.61 -8.01
CA ILE A 263 2.16 -13.10 -9.20
C ILE A 263 1.09 -12.72 -10.24
N ILE A 264 1.16 -11.50 -10.73
CA ILE A 264 0.34 -10.99 -11.83
C ILE A 264 1.26 -10.87 -13.04
N SER A 265 1.21 -11.89 -13.90
CA SER A 265 2.00 -11.90 -15.13
C SER A 265 1.59 -10.71 -16.00
N HIS A 266 2.59 -9.94 -16.41
CA HIS A 266 2.43 -8.86 -17.36
C HIS A 266 3.61 -8.92 -18.33
N LYS A 267 3.28 -9.01 -19.62
CA LYS A 267 4.27 -9.01 -20.69
C LYS A 267 4.24 -7.65 -21.37
N ASN A 268 5.41 -7.02 -21.44
CA ASN A 268 5.59 -5.79 -22.19
C ASN A 268 5.70 -6.12 -23.68
N ASP A 269 4.92 -5.42 -24.51
CA ASP A 269 4.96 -5.58 -25.97
C ASP A 269 6.07 -4.75 -26.63
N LEU A 270 6.58 -3.73 -25.92
CA LEU A 270 7.63 -2.83 -26.39
C LEU A 270 9.03 -3.35 -26.05
N PRO A 271 10.06 -3.07 -26.88
CA PRO A 271 11.39 -3.64 -26.74
C PRO A 271 12.17 -3.15 -25.52
N ASN A 272 11.94 -1.89 -25.09
CA ASN A 272 12.59 -1.33 -23.92
C ASN A 272 11.61 -1.27 -22.76
N CYS A 273 12.05 -1.68 -21.57
CA CYS A 273 11.27 -1.58 -20.34
C CYS A 273 12.16 -1.30 -19.12
N LEU A 274 11.73 -0.32 -18.32
CA LEU A 274 12.32 0.06 -17.06
C LEU A 274 11.32 -0.11 -15.91
N GLN A 275 11.67 -0.97 -14.95
CA GLN A 275 10.96 -1.05 -13.67
C GLN A 275 11.34 0.17 -12.80
N LEU A 276 10.37 1.04 -12.53
CA LEU A 276 10.57 2.27 -11.75
C LEU A 276 10.27 2.05 -10.26
N HIS A 277 9.25 1.23 -9.98
CA HIS A 277 8.80 0.83 -8.65
C HIS A 277 8.25 -0.59 -8.75
N LYS A 278 8.11 -1.33 -7.64
CA LYS A 278 7.45 -2.66 -7.66
C LYS A 278 6.02 -2.64 -8.27
N ASP A 279 5.39 -1.47 -8.25
CA ASP A 279 4.01 -1.22 -8.71
C ASP A 279 3.96 -0.33 -9.97
N PHE A 280 5.11 0.03 -10.56
CA PHE A 280 5.14 0.90 -11.73
C PHE A 280 6.30 0.59 -12.67
N GLN A 281 6.00 0.44 -13.95
CA GLN A 281 6.99 0.29 -15.00
C GLN A 281 6.63 1.12 -16.23
N VAL A 282 7.66 1.48 -16.98
CA VAL A 282 7.55 2.19 -18.24
C VAL A 282 8.23 1.39 -19.34
N SER A 283 7.56 1.26 -20.48
CA SER A 283 8.09 0.62 -21.67
C SER A 283 8.03 1.59 -22.84
N TRP A 284 9.01 1.55 -23.75
CA TRP A 284 9.03 2.48 -24.88
C TRP A 284 9.67 1.91 -26.13
N GLU A 285 9.27 2.50 -27.26
CA GLU A 285 9.84 2.26 -28.58
C GLU A 285 9.91 3.56 -29.37
N LEU A 286 10.98 3.74 -30.14
CA LEU A 286 11.10 4.85 -31.07
C LEU A 286 10.78 4.38 -32.49
N PHE A 287 9.84 5.07 -33.14
CA PHE A 287 9.47 4.79 -34.52
C PHE A 287 9.39 6.09 -35.33
N GLY A 288 10.39 6.32 -36.18
CA GLY A 288 10.50 7.56 -36.97
C GLY A 288 10.63 8.80 -36.06
N PRO A 289 9.82 9.85 -36.25
CA PRO A 289 9.86 11.06 -35.42
C PRO A 289 8.97 10.96 -34.17
N GLN A 290 8.51 9.76 -33.80
CA GLN A 290 7.59 9.53 -32.68
C GLN A 290 8.18 8.54 -31.69
N VAL A 291 7.81 8.73 -30.42
CA VAL A 291 8.04 7.77 -29.34
C VAL A 291 6.69 7.21 -28.90
N THR A 292 6.61 5.89 -28.79
CA THR A 292 5.49 5.17 -28.18
C THR A 292 5.89 4.81 -26.76
N ILE A 293 5.07 5.19 -25.79
CA ILE A 293 5.30 4.95 -24.36
C ILE A 293 4.12 4.14 -23.84
N GLN A 294 4.41 3.09 -23.09
CA GLN A 294 3.44 2.30 -22.34
C GLN A 294 3.73 2.45 -20.86
N LEU A 295 2.70 2.86 -20.11
CA LEU A 295 2.71 2.93 -18.66
C LEU A 295 1.89 1.76 -18.13
N ALA A 296 2.49 0.93 -17.28
CA ALA A 296 1.80 -0.15 -16.60
C ALA A 296 1.97 0.00 -15.08
N GLY A 297 0.86 0.06 -14.37
CA GLY A 297 0.84 0.29 -12.93
C GLY A 297 -0.18 -0.56 -12.19
N ASN A 298 0.24 -1.14 -11.06
CA ASN A 298 -0.66 -1.79 -10.11
C ASN A 298 -1.23 -0.73 -9.17
N ILE A 299 -2.24 -0.01 -9.67
CA ILE A 299 -2.84 1.17 -9.02
C ILE A 299 -4.36 1.08 -8.93
N GLY A 300 -4.93 1.79 -7.95
CA GLY A 300 -6.37 1.90 -7.72
C GLY A 300 -7.11 2.70 -8.79
N ASP A 301 -8.45 2.65 -8.76
CA ASP A 301 -9.32 3.34 -9.73
C ASP A 301 -9.33 4.87 -9.57
N ASP A 302 -8.96 5.35 -8.40
CA ASP A 302 -8.80 6.78 -8.06
C ASP A 302 -7.35 7.24 -8.12
N GLU A 303 -6.44 6.44 -8.68
CA GLU A 303 -5.02 6.74 -8.77
C GLU A 303 -4.57 7.08 -10.20
N TYR A 304 -3.46 7.80 -10.31
CA TYR A 304 -2.84 8.17 -11.58
C TYR A 304 -1.38 7.70 -11.64
N MET A 305 -0.91 7.54 -12.87
CA MET A 305 0.49 7.34 -13.23
C MET A 305 1.02 8.62 -13.88
N ALA A 306 2.16 9.11 -13.41
CA ALA A 306 2.87 10.23 -14.03
C ALA A 306 4.22 9.77 -14.55
N PHE A 307 4.55 10.19 -15.76
CA PHE A 307 5.85 9.93 -16.38
C PHE A 307 6.22 11.07 -17.32
N GLY A 308 7.48 11.50 -17.30
CA GLY A 308 7.93 12.52 -18.23
C GLY A 308 9.39 12.93 -18.08
N ILE A 309 9.75 13.99 -18.81
CA ILE A 309 11.12 14.50 -18.89
C ILE A 309 11.36 15.46 -17.72
N SER A 310 12.51 15.29 -17.07
CA SER A 310 12.96 16.15 -15.98
C SER A 310 13.03 17.63 -16.37
N GLY A 311 12.73 18.50 -15.41
CA GLY A 311 12.97 19.94 -15.52
C GLY A 311 14.45 20.33 -15.62
N SER A 312 15.38 19.42 -15.36
CA SER A 312 16.82 19.62 -15.47
C SER A 312 17.47 18.58 -16.40
N HIS A 313 18.49 19.01 -17.14
CA HIS A 313 19.31 18.13 -17.98
C HIS A 313 20.42 17.39 -17.21
N THR A 314 20.61 17.67 -15.92
CA THR A 314 21.70 17.09 -15.10
C THR A 314 21.22 16.23 -13.93
N GLN A 315 19.94 16.29 -13.60
CA GLN A 315 19.34 15.57 -12.47
C GLN A 315 17.84 15.39 -12.69
N SER A 316 17.22 14.43 -12.00
CA SER A 316 15.76 14.26 -11.97
C SER A 316 15.13 15.37 -11.11
N GLN A 317 14.28 16.20 -11.71
CA GLN A 317 13.68 17.36 -11.08
C GLN A 317 12.25 17.57 -11.56
N MET A 318 11.32 17.71 -10.62
CA MET A 318 9.90 17.95 -10.89
C MET A 318 9.62 19.38 -11.36
N LEU A 319 10.27 20.39 -10.78
CA LEU A 319 10.03 21.77 -11.19
C LEU A 319 10.54 21.99 -12.63
N ASN A 320 9.71 22.59 -13.48
CA ASN A 320 9.89 22.83 -14.91
C ASN A 320 9.90 21.57 -15.78
N SER A 321 9.36 20.45 -15.30
CA SER A 321 9.22 19.22 -16.08
C SER A 321 8.02 19.25 -17.02
N ASP A 322 8.10 18.42 -18.06
CA ASP A 322 7.01 18.09 -18.98
C ASP A 322 6.62 16.63 -18.69
N VAL A 323 5.37 16.41 -18.27
CA VAL A 323 4.87 15.10 -17.83
C VAL A 323 3.53 14.75 -18.43
N THR A 324 3.38 13.47 -18.74
CA THR A 324 2.08 12.88 -19.02
C THR A 324 1.47 12.36 -17.73
N ILE A 325 0.20 12.72 -17.46
CA ILE A 325 -0.62 12.15 -16.39
C ILE A 325 -1.62 11.19 -17.02
N ALA A 326 -1.55 9.92 -16.63
CA ALA A 326 -2.34 8.84 -17.21
C ALA A 326 -3.16 8.09 -16.16
N TYR A 327 -4.42 7.78 -16.47
CA TYR A 327 -5.34 7.03 -15.63
C TYR A 327 -6.51 6.47 -16.46
N ILE A 328 -7.23 5.48 -15.93
CA ILE A 328 -8.46 4.94 -16.54
C ILE A 328 -9.66 5.35 -15.68
N ASP A 329 -10.65 6.01 -16.31
CA ASP A 329 -11.94 6.31 -15.70
C ASP A 329 -13.05 5.50 -16.39
N GLY A 330 -13.53 4.48 -15.70
CA GLY A 330 -14.44 3.47 -16.25
C GLY A 330 -13.79 2.67 -17.38
N TYR A 331 -14.13 2.98 -18.63
CA TYR A 331 -13.57 2.34 -19.83
C TYR A 331 -12.70 3.29 -20.66
N ARG A 332 -12.56 4.55 -20.23
CA ARG A 332 -11.81 5.57 -20.97
C ARG A 332 -10.44 5.71 -20.33
N GLY A 333 -9.39 5.51 -21.13
CA GLY A 333 -8.05 5.91 -20.76
C GLY A 333 -7.81 7.37 -21.04
N PHE A 334 -7.02 7.99 -20.18
CA PHE A 334 -6.49 9.34 -20.32
C PHE A 334 -4.96 9.27 -20.25
N ALA A 335 -4.30 10.08 -21.04
CA ALA A 335 -2.86 10.33 -21.02
C ALA A 335 -2.69 11.77 -21.48
N THR A 336 -2.80 12.71 -20.54
CA THR A 336 -2.88 14.15 -20.82
C THR A 336 -1.55 14.80 -20.50
N ASP A 337 -1.14 15.74 -21.35
CA ASP A 337 0.09 16.52 -21.16
C ASP A 337 -0.04 17.61 -20.10
N TYR A 338 0.99 17.71 -19.25
CA TYR A 338 1.08 18.66 -18.15
C TYR A 338 2.47 19.31 -18.08
N ASN A 339 2.46 20.62 -17.92
CA ASN A 339 3.63 21.43 -17.63
C ASN A 339 3.67 21.79 -16.13
N ILE A 340 4.79 21.50 -15.47
CA ILE A 340 4.99 21.77 -14.05
C ILE A 340 5.79 23.05 -13.85
N THR A 341 5.10 24.16 -13.60
CA THR A 341 5.72 25.49 -13.42
C THR A 341 5.93 25.88 -11.95
N ALA A 342 5.27 25.18 -11.02
CA ALA A 342 5.42 25.36 -9.57
C ALA A 342 5.04 24.06 -8.83
N LEU A 343 5.48 23.89 -7.59
CA LEU A 343 5.23 22.71 -6.75
C LEU A 343 3.87 22.82 -6.01
N ALA A 344 2.82 23.15 -6.75
CA ALA A 344 1.45 23.29 -6.28
C ALA A 344 0.48 22.71 -7.32
N PRO A 345 -0.75 22.32 -6.93
CA PRO A 345 -1.83 22.07 -7.88
C PRO A 345 -2.04 23.27 -8.82
N CYS A 346 -2.65 23.06 -9.99
CA CYS A 346 -2.87 24.14 -10.95
C CYS A 346 -3.75 25.27 -10.37
N VAL A 347 -3.16 26.44 -10.13
CA VAL A 347 -3.83 27.61 -9.56
C VAL A 347 -3.62 28.85 -10.42
N LYS A 348 -4.53 29.82 -10.29
CA LYS A 348 -4.47 31.08 -11.03
C LYS A 348 -3.74 32.15 -10.22
N VAL A 349 -2.50 32.43 -10.57
CA VAL A 349 -1.70 33.51 -9.99
C VAL A 349 -1.83 34.76 -10.86
N LEU A 350 -2.58 35.74 -10.38
CA LEU A 350 -2.77 37.05 -11.04
C LEU A 350 -3.24 36.95 -12.51
N GLY A 351 -4.07 35.95 -12.80
CA GLY A 351 -4.60 35.75 -14.15
C GLY A 351 -3.87 34.69 -14.97
N GLN A 352 -2.70 34.22 -14.53
CA GLN A 352 -1.91 33.18 -15.20
C GLN A 352 -1.98 31.87 -14.42
N TYR A 353 -2.09 30.75 -15.12
CA TYR A 353 -2.03 29.43 -14.48
C TYR A 353 -0.58 29.08 -14.11
N LYS A 354 -0.41 28.58 -12.88
CA LYS A 354 0.87 28.09 -12.34
C LYS A 354 0.64 26.83 -11.52
N GLY A 355 1.66 25.98 -11.43
CA GLY A 355 1.58 24.69 -10.74
C GLY A 355 1.73 23.53 -11.71
N VAL A 356 1.14 22.39 -11.35
CA VAL A 356 0.97 21.20 -12.19
C VAL A 356 -0.27 21.40 -13.04
N CYS A 357 -0.11 21.99 -14.23
CA CYS A 357 -1.22 22.40 -15.09
C CYS A 357 -1.23 21.63 -16.41
N LYS A 358 -2.43 21.35 -16.94
CA LYS A 358 -2.59 20.89 -18.32
C LYS A 358 -2.02 21.93 -19.28
N ASP A 359 -1.41 21.49 -20.37
CA ASP A 359 -0.72 22.41 -21.30
C ASP A 359 -1.66 23.45 -21.92
N GLU A 360 -2.89 23.07 -22.23
CA GLU A 360 -3.94 23.96 -22.72
C GLU A 360 -4.18 25.17 -21.81
N LEU A 361 -3.99 25.03 -20.48
CA LEU A 361 -4.18 26.11 -19.52
C LEU A 361 -3.01 27.09 -19.48
N VAL A 362 -1.81 26.67 -19.88
CA VAL A 362 -0.60 27.49 -19.91
C VAL A 362 -0.25 28.00 -21.32
N GLY A 363 -1.16 27.82 -22.28
CA GLY A 363 -1.03 28.29 -23.67
C GLY A 363 -0.40 27.28 -24.62
N GLY A 364 -0.24 26.04 -24.17
CA GLY A 364 0.25 24.90 -24.92
C GLY A 364 -0.86 24.04 -25.54
N GLN A 365 -0.50 22.84 -26.01
CA GLN A 365 -1.42 21.85 -26.59
C GLN A 365 -1.12 20.47 -26.02
N ASP A 366 -2.16 19.62 -25.87
CA ASP A 366 -1.95 18.23 -25.49
C ASP A 366 -1.27 17.46 -26.65
N SER A 367 0.03 17.15 -26.48
CA SER A 367 0.83 16.47 -27.50
C SER A 367 0.66 14.94 -27.48
N ASN A 368 -0.06 14.41 -26.49
CA ASN A 368 -0.21 12.97 -26.29
C ASN A 368 -1.37 12.39 -27.11
N GLN A 369 -1.09 11.30 -27.83
CA GLN A 369 -2.11 10.56 -28.58
C GLN A 369 -2.24 9.15 -28.01
N ILE A 370 -3.36 8.88 -27.34
CA ILE A 370 -3.63 7.56 -26.76
C ILE A 370 -3.84 6.54 -27.87
N HIS A 371 -3.23 5.36 -27.69
CA HIS A 371 -3.37 4.21 -28.57
C HIS A 371 -4.25 3.13 -27.93
N THR A 372 -3.92 2.70 -26.70
CA THR A 372 -4.70 1.71 -25.95
C THR A 372 -4.78 2.09 -24.47
N ALA A 373 -5.87 1.68 -23.82
CA ALA A 373 -6.03 1.75 -22.38
C ALA A 373 -6.82 0.53 -21.91
N VAL A 374 -6.19 -0.30 -21.09
CA VAL A 374 -6.72 -1.60 -20.68
C VAL A 374 -6.49 -1.78 -19.19
N LYS A 375 -7.50 -2.34 -18.51
CA LYS A 375 -7.39 -2.78 -17.12
C LYS A 375 -7.47 -4.30 -17.07
N GLU A 376 -6.38 -4.96 -16.72
CA GLU A 376 -6.27 -6.42 -16.69
C GLU A 376 -5.67 -6.87 -15.36
N ASN A 377 -6.34 -7.81 -14.67
CA ASN A 377 -5.88 -8.39 -13.40
C ASN A 377 -5.52 -7.37 -12.29
N GLY A 378 -6.09 -6.16 -12.34
CA GLY A 378 -5.79 -5.07 -11.40
C GLY A 378 -4.67 -4.13 -11.83
N ILE A 379 -4.04 -4.38 -12.97
CA ILE A 379 -3.04 -3.49 -13.57
C ILE A 379 -3.74 -2.58 -14.57
N GLN A 380 -3.45 -1.29 -14.52
CA GLN A 380 -3.83 -0.33 -15.56
C GLN A 380 -2.67 -0.17 -16.54
N ILE A 381 -2.96 -0.39 -17.83
CA ILE A 381 -1.98 -0.36 -18.92
C ILE A 381 -2.45 0.69 -19.92
N ILE A 382 -1.67 1.75 -20.12
CA ILE A 382 -2.00 2.84 -21.04
C ILE A 382 -0.82 3.03 -21.99
N THR A 383 -1.08 2.88 -23.28
CA THR A 383 -0.11 3.16 -24.34
C THR A 383 -0.51 4.43 -25.06
N TYR A 384 0.43 5.36 -25.22
CA TYR A 384 0.27 6.59 -25.97
C TYR A 384 1.52 6.88 -26.80
N ARG A 385 1.39 7.78 -27.77
CA ARG A 385 2.49 8.25 -28.60
C ARG A 385 2.56 9.77 -28.60
N ARG A 386 3.77 10.30 -28.73
CA ARG A 386 4.01 11.73 -28.99
C ARG A 386 5.20 11.92 -29.94
N PHE A 387 5.29 13.09 -30.55
CA PHE A 387 6.45 13.44 -31.38
C PHE A 387 7.68 13.71 -30.51
N LEU A 388 8.87 13.42 -31.02
CA LEU A 388 10.14 13.69 -30.32
C LEU A 388 10.36 15.19 -30.12
N ILE A 389 9.93 15.98 -31.10
CA ILE A 389 9.96 17.44 -31.09
C ILE A 389 8.52 17.92 -31.21
N SER A 390 8.10 18.75 -30.27
CA SER A 390 6.77 19.36 -30.23
C SER A 390 6.81 20.79 -30.78
N PRO A 391 5.74 21.27 -31.43
CA PRO A 391 5.59 22.69 -31.76
C PRO A 391 5.27 23.55 -30.52
N ASP A 392 4.94 22.93 -29.39
CA ASP A 392 4.72 23.62 -28.12
C ASP A 392 6.06 24.04 -27.49
N ASN A 393 6.16 25.32 -27.11
CA ASN A 393 7.36 25.84 -26.45
C ASN A 393 7.48 25.38 -24.99
N GLY A 394 6.38 24.91 -24.40
CA GLY A 394 6.34 24.34 -23.05
C GLY A 394 6.94 22.92 -22.98
N ASP A 395 6.95 22.22 -24.11
CA ASP A 395 7.36 20.83 -24.19
C ASP A 395 8.87 20.66 -24.20
N LYS A 396 9.32 19.50 -23.70
CA LYS A 396 10.72 19.11 -23.76
C LYS A 396 10.95 18.12 -24.89
N GLU A 397 12.10 18.29 -25.55
CA GLU A 397 12.51 17.40 -26.64
C GLU A 397 13.01 16.04 -26.10
N TYR A 398 12.53 14.97 -26.71
CA TYR A 398 13.04 13.61 -26.51
C TYR A 398 14.34 13.42 -27.29
N VAL A 399 15.44 13.87 -26.71
CA VAL A 399 16.77 13.74 -27.32
C VAL A 399 17.20 12.26 -27.38
N THR A 400 17.77 11.86 -28.52
CA THR A 400 18.13 10.45 -28.81
C THR A 400 19.63 10.15 -28.71
N ASP A 401 20.48 11.18 -28.60
CA ASP A 401 21.95 11.04 -28.62
C ASP A 401 22.59 10.91 -27.22
N LYS A 402 21.82 11.17 -26.16
CA LYS A 402 22.30 11.17 -24.77
C LYS A 402 21.22 10.69 -23.79
N PRO A 403 21.62 10.24 -22.58
CA PRO A 403 20.66 9.90 -21.54
C PRO A 403 19.78 11.09 -21.16
N LEU A 404 18.47 10.87 -21.06
CA LEU A 404 17.49 11.83 -20.58
C LEU A 404 17.17 11.54 -19.12
N PHE A 405 17.25 12.56 -18.26
CA PHE A 405 16.70 12.46 -16.91
C PHE A 405 15.19 12.48 -16.97
N ILE A 406 14.58 11.55 -16.25
CA ILE A 406 13.12 11.41 -16.16
C ILE A 406 12.63 11.68 -14.75
N ILE A 407 11.33 11.89 -14.64
CA ILE A 407 10.60 11.84 -13.39
C ILE A 407 9.36 10.96 -13.54
N TRP A 408 8.91 10.42 -12.42
CA TRP A 408 7.69 9.66 -12.35
C TRP A 408 7.02 9.83 -11.00
N ALA A 409 5.72 9.57 -10.94
CA ALA A 409 5.00 9.52 -9.69
C ALA A 409 3.73 8.65 -9.79
N LEU A 410 3.31 8.08 -8.67
CA LEU A 410 1.98 7.52 -8.47
C LEU A 410 1.29 8.30 -7.35
N GLY A 411 0.01 8.61 -7.52
CA GLY A 411 -0.77 9.34 -6.53
C GLY A 411 -2.25 9.25 -6.79
N LYS A 412 -3.04 9.91 -5.92
CA LYS A 412 -4.49 9.97 -6.07
C LYS A 412 -4.93 11.14 -6.93
N LEU A 413 -6.02 10.92 -7.66
CA LEU A 413 -6.76 11.97 -8.36
C LEU A 413 -7.70 12.66 -7.38
N ASP A 414 -7.88 13.97 -7.57
CA ASP A 414 -8.91 14.72 -6.86
C ASP A 414 -10.31 14.56 -7.50
N ASP A 415 -11.31 15.18 -6.89
CA ASP A 415 -12.71 15.17 -7.34
C ASP A 415 -12.90 15.71 -8.77
N LYS A 416 -11.94 16.46 -9.30
CA LYS A 416 -11.93 16.98 -10.67
C LYS A 416 -11.08 16.13 -11.63
N LYS A 417 -10.58 14.98 -11.17
CA LYS A 417 -9.66 14.11 -11.90
C LYS A 417 -8.35 14.82 -12.25
N GLU A 418 -7.88 15.70 -11.37
CA GLU A 418 -6.56 16.33 -11.44
C GLU A 418 -5.60 15.63 -10.47
N PRO A 419 -4.28 15.58 -10.76
CA PRO A 419 -3.32 14.92 -9.89
C PRO A 419 -3.19 15.67 -8.55
N ALA A 420 -3.47 14.98 -7.44
CA ALA A 420 -3.16 15.47 -6.11
C ALA A 420 -1.67 15.25 -5.78
N PHE A 421 -1.27 15.44 -4.51
CA PHE A 421 0.09 15.13 -4.11
C PHE A 421 0.34 13.62 -4.24
N HIS A 422 1.50 13.25 -4.80
CA HIS A 422 1.85 11.86 -5.06
C HIS A 422 2.26 11.09 -3.81
N ASP A 423 1.93 9.80 -3.77
CA ASP A 423 2.30 8.89 -2.68
C ASP A 423 3.67 8.24 -2.95
N LYS A 424 3.96 7.92 -4.23
CA LYS A 424 5.21 7.26 -4.63
C LYS A 424 5.93 8.07 -5.70
N TYR A 425 7.21 8.36 -5.49
CA TYR A 425 8.03 9.16 -6.39
C TYR A 425 9.52 8.95 -6.06
N PRO A 426 10.43 9.22 -7.00
CA PRO A 426 11.86 8.98 -6.79
C PRO A 426 12.53 10.09 -5.98
N LYS A 427 13.61 9.75 -5.27
CA LYS A 427 14.53 10.72 -4.62
C LYS A 427 15.91 10.79 -5.25
N THR A 428 16.24 9.79 -6.06
CA THR A 428 17.49 9.70 -6.79
C THR A 428 17.31 10.00 -8.28
N ASN A 429 18.43 10.31 -8.92
CA ASN A 429 18.44 10.58 -10.35
C ASN A 429 18.19 9.31 -11.15
N ILE A 430 17.21 9.37 -12.05
CA ILE A 430 16.88 8.30 -12.98
C ILE A 430 17.01 8.86 -14.38
N SER A 431 17.76 8.15 -15.22
CA SER A 431 17.95 8.50 -16.62
C SER A 431 17.70 7.29 -17.51
N ILE A 432 17.17 7.54 -18.70
CA ILE A 432 16.96 6.51 -19.73
C ILE A 432 17.62 6.94 -21.04
N GLU A 433 18.09 5.96 -21.81
CA GLU A 433 18.43 6.17 -23.22
C GLU A 433 17.18 5.88 -24.04
N ILE A 434 16.68 6.89 -24.77
CA ILE A 434 15.44 6.73 -25.55
C ILE A 434 15.62 5.75 -26.72
N ASN A 435 16.81 5.73 -27.31
CA ASN A 435 17.15 4.87 -28.44
C ASN A 435 18.43 4.06 -28.14
N PRO A 436 18.37 3.07 -27.23
CA PRO A 436 19.54 2.28 -26.89
C PRO A 436 19.94 1.39 -28.08
N LYS A 437 21.23 1.07 -28.18
CA LYS A 437 21.76 0.23 -29.29
C LYS A 437 21.19 -1.19 -29.28
N GLU A 438 20.94 -1.72 -28.09
CA GLU A 438 20.34 -3.02 -27.85
C GLU A 438 19.10 -2.83 -26.96
N PRO A 439 18.02 -3.61 -27.16
CA PRO A 439 16.85 -3.54 -26.30
C PRO A 439 17.20 -3.71 -24.82
N THR A 440 16.71 -2.80 -23.98
CA THR A 440 16.95 -2.83 -22.52
C THR A 440 15.68 -3.21 -21.79
N ASN A 441 15.65 -4.36 -21.11
CA ASN A 441 14.47 -4.80 -20.37
C ASN A 441 14.87 -5.34 -19.00
N ASN A 442 14.47 -4.64 -17.94
CA ASN A 442 14.64 -5.07 -16.56
C ASN A 442 13.32 -5.22 -15.79
N CYS A 443 12.20 -5.22 -16.51
CA CYS A 443 10.87 -5.35 -15.94
C CYS A 443 10.54 -6.80 -15.61
N TYR A 444 9.67 -6.97 -14.63
CA TYR A 444 9.23 -8.27 -14.16
C TYR A 444 7.74 -8.24 -13.80
N SER A 445 7.15 -9.43 -13.63
CA SER A 445 5.75 -9.59 -13.25
C SER A 445 5.42 -8.79 -11.98
N PHE A 446 4.24 -8.16 -11.94
CA PHE A 446 3.77 -7.49 -10.74
C PHE A 446 3.42 -8.50 -9.66
N THR A 447 3.40 -8.05 -8.41
CA THR A 447 3.00 -8.86 -7.26
C THR A 447 1.91 -8.17 -6.46
N ARG A 448 1.01 -8.97 -5.86
CA ARG A 448 -0.07 -8.49 -5.01
C ARG A 448 -0.22 -9.38 -3.78
N ASP A 449 -0.18 -8.78 -2.61
CA ASP A 449 -0.43 -9.48 -1.35
C ASP A 449 -1.95 -9.63 -1.10
N GLU A 450 -2.45 -10.86 -1.07
CA GLU A 450 -3.89 -11.13 -0.88
C GLU A 450 -4.36 -10.96 0.56
N THR A 451 -3.45 -10.85 1.54
CA THR A 451 -3.86 -10.69 2.95
C THR A 451 -4.56 -9.36 3.23
N GLY A 452 -4.48 -8.38 2.32
CA GLY A 452 -5.00 -7.02 2.53
C GLY A 452 -4.34 -6.28 3.71
N LYS A 453 -3.39 -6.91 4.41
CA LYS A 453 -2.72 -6.39 5.60
C LYS A 453 -1.68 -5.32 5.27
N SER A 454 -1.35 -5.11 4.00
CA SER A 454 -0.43 -4.05 3.57
C SER A 454 -1.05 -2.65 3.63
N ASN A 455 -2.37 -2.51 3.82
CA ASN A 455 -3.09 -1.23 3.72
C ASN A 455 -3.97 -0.86 4.92
N LEU A 456 -3.98 -1.63 6.02
CA LEU A 456 -4.55 -1.13 7.29
C LEU A 456 -3.51 -0.27 8.00
N THR A 457 -3.09 0.82 7.34
CA THR A 457 -2.24 1.81 7.97
C THR A 457 -3.07 2.50 9.04
N GLU A 458 -2.76 2.25 10.32
CA GLU A 458 -3.47 2.90 11.43
C GLU A 458 -3.45 4.40 11.24
N ILE A 459 -4.62 4.98 10.92
CA ILE A 459 -4.79 6.42 10.72
C ILE A 459 -4.35 7.13 11.99
N TRP A 460 -3.61 8.25 11.86
CA TRP A 460 -3.24 9.03 13.03
C TRP A 460 -4.48 9.55 13.75
N GLU A 461 -4.37 9.66 15.07
CA GLU A 461 -5.45 10.17 15.92
C GLU A 461 -5.99 11.51 15.39
N LYS A 462 -7.31 11.58 15.20
CA LYS A 462 -7.99 12.78 14.74
C LYS A 462 -7.98 13.83 15.86
N GLY A 463 -7.50 15.02 15.56
CA GLY A 463 -7.54 16.14 16.51
C GLY A 463 -8.97 16.69 16.63
N GLU A 464 -9.36 17.08 17.84
CA GLU A 464 -10.62 17.77 18.12
C GLU A 464 -10.38 19.01 18.97
N LEU A 465 -11.06 20.11 18.66
CA LEU A 465 -11.04 21.35 19.45
C LEU A 465 -12.45 21.80 19.80
N ASP A 466 -12.68 22.02 21.09
CA ASP A 466 -13.93 22.54 21.59
C ASP A 466 -13.87 24.07 21.75
N GLY A 467 -14.80 24.75 21.09
CA GLY A 467 -15.02 26.18 21.21
C GLY A 467 -15.42 26.65 22.63
N LYS A 468 -15.75 25.74 23.55
CA LYS A 468 -15.91 26.01 24.98
C LYS A 468 -14.59 26.41 25.64
N ALA A 469 -13.48 25.78 25.25
CA ALA A 469 -12.16 25.99 25.83
C ALA A 469 -11.41 27.17 25.22
N SER A 470 -11.59 27.42 23.91
CA SER A 470 -10.98 28.58 23.23
C SER A 470 -11.92 29.21 22.22
N ARG A 471 -11.89 30.55 22.12
CA ARG A 471 -12.56 31.32 21.06
C ARG A 471 -11.61 31.74 19.93
N VAL A 472 -10.31 31.56 20.14
CA VAL A 472 -9.26 31.99 19.22
C VAL A 472 -8.42 30.78 18.82
N PHE A 473 -8.22 30.63 17.52
CA PHE A 473 -7.50 29.51 16.92
C PHE A 473 -6.35 30.04 16.07
N ASN A 474 -5.14 29.54 16.26
CA ASN A 474 -4.01 29.88 15.41
C ASN A 474 -3.90 28.87 14.27
N ALA A 475 -3.89 29.35 13.04
CA ALA A 475 -3.79 28.53 11.83
C ALA A 475 -2.42 28.73 11.17
N TYR A 476 -1.66 27.64 11.06
CA TYR A 476 -0.34 27.57 10.46
C TYR A 476 -0.35 26.64 9.25
N LEU A 477 0.60 26.80 8.34
CA LEU A 477 0.79 25.83 7.26
C LEU A 477 1.77 24.75 7.69
N GLY A 478 1.60 23.55 7.17
CA GLY A 478 2.56 22.46 7.32
C GLY A 478 2.31 21.38 6.28
N PRO A 479 3.16 20.35 6.19
CA PRO A 479 2.96 19.26 5.24
C PRO A 479 1.68 18.49 5.59
N SER A 480 1.00 17.97 4.58
CA SER A 480 -0.21 17.15 4.76
C SER A 480 0.04 15.80 5.45
N GLY A 481 1.31 15.40 5.57
CA GLY A 481 1.77 14.10 6.04
C GLY A 481 1.67 13.02 4.96
N GLY A 482 1.94 11.77 5.35
CA GLY A 482 1.75 10.60 4.48
C GLY A 482 0.29 10.13 4.45
N ARG A 483 0.06 8.89 4.03
CA ARG A 483 -1.28 8.30 3.87
C ARG A 483 -2.05 8.21 5.19
N ARG A 484 -1.35 8.14 6.34
CA ARG A 484 -1.96 8.08 7.69
C ARG A 484 -2.50 9.43 8.19
N ALA A 485 -2.13 10.52 7.53
CA ALA A 485 -2.32 11.88 7.98
C ALA A 485 -3.58 12.49 7.35
N TYR A 486 -3.48 13.59 6.60
CA TYR A 486 -4.64 14.25 5.98
C TYR A 486 -5.54 13.27 5.22
N GLN A 487 -4.95 12.44 4.35
CA GLN A 487 -5.70 11.49 3.53
C GLN A 487 -6.41 10.43 4.38
N GLY A 488 -5.75 9.86 5.38
CA GLY A 488 -6.36 8.90 6.29
C GLY A 488 -7.46 9.51 7.18
N ILE A 489 -7.27 10.75 7.65
CA ILE A 489 -8.21 11.45 8.54
C ILE A 489 -9.49 11.83 7.79
N THR A 490 -9.33 12.37 6.58
CA THR A 490 -10.41 12.99 5.80
C THR A 490 -11.05 12.05 4.78
N GLY A 491 -10.31 11.04 4.32
CA GLY A 491 -10.67 10.22 3.15
C GLY A 491 -10.50 10.94 1.81
N GLN A 492 -10.04 12.20 1.82
CA GLN A 492 -9.82 13.00 0.62
C GLN A 492 -8.33 12.97 0.20
N PRO A 493 -8.02 13.09 -1.09
CA PRO A 493 -6.64 13.18 -1.55
C PRO A 493 -6.00 14.46 -1.02
N SER A 494 -4.75 14.37 -0.59
CA SER A 494 -4.06 15.50 0.02
C SER A 494 -3.32 16.37 -1.00
N THR A 495 -3.18 17.66 -0.72
CA THR A 495 -2.20 18.51 -1.41
C THR A 495 -0.85 18.45 -0.69
N SER A 496 0.16 19.21 -1.15
CA SER A 496 1.47 19.21 -0.50
C SER A 496 1.44 19.78 0.93
N LEU A 497 0.46 20.65 1.23
CA LEU A 497 0.31 21.35 2.50
C LEU A 497 -1.09 21.15 3.09
N ALA A 498 -1.22 21.34 4.40
CA ALA A 498 -2.48 21.33 5.13
C ALA A 498 -2.46 22.38 6.26
N TRP A 499 -3.64 22.69 6.79
CA TRP A 499 -3.83 23.59 7.91
C TRP A 499 -3.54 22.90 9.24
N TYR A 500 -2.70 23.55 10.03
CA TYR A 500 -2.38 23.17 11.40
C TYR A 500 -3.08 24.15 12.35
N ILE A 501 -4.13 23.71 13.03
CA ILE A 501 -4.91 24.54 13.95
C ILE A 501 -4.45 24.26 15.38
N ASN A 502 -3.92 25.27 16.06
CA ASN A 502 -3.31 25.14 17.39
C ASN A 502 -2.26 23.98 17.46
N GLY A 503 -1.53 23.76 16.37
CA GLY A 503 -0.52 22.72 16.26
C GLY A 503 -1.05 21.30 16.00
N MET A 504 -2.36 21.13 15.78
CA MET A 504 -2.96 19.87 15.33
C MET A 504 -3.20 19.90 13.82
N LEU A 505 -2.96 18.77 13.14
CA LEU A 505 -3.24 18.61 11.72
C LEU A 505 -4.75 18.51 11.50
N VAL A 506 -5.30 19.48 10.77
CA VAL A 506 -6.71 19.56 10.36
C VAL A 506 -7.75 19.05 11.37
N PRO A 507 -7.76 19.54 12.63
CA PRO A 507 -8.67 19.04 13.65
C PRO A 507 -10.13 19.39 13.33
N GLU A 508 -11.05 18.59 13.86
CA GLU A 508 -12.48 18.93 13.87
C GLU A 508 -12.76 19.97 14.95
N LEU A 509 -13.53 21.00 14.62
CA LEU A 509 -13.86 22.09 15.53
C LEU A 509 -15.32 22.03 15.95
N TRP A 510 -15.61 22.08 17.24
CA TRP A 510 -16.98 22.11 17.77
C TRP A 510 -17.32 23.52 18.26
N LEU A 511 -18.09 24.27 17.46
CA LEU A 511 -18.39 25.68 17.70
C LEU A 511 -19.87 25.88 17.96
N ARG A 512 -20.23 26.78 18.87
CA ARG A 512 -21.61 27.06 19.26
C ARG A 512 -22.15 28.29 18.53
N ARG A 513 -23.39 28.19 18.06
CA ARG A 513 -24.12 29.32 17.45
C ARG A 513 -24.25 30.50 18.41
N GLY A 514 -24.20 31.71 17.85
CA GLY A 514 -24.32 32.97 18.59
C GLY A 514 -23.07 33.40 19.35
N LEU A 515 -21.98 32.65 19.28
CA LEU A 515 -20.69 33.01 19.88
C LEU A 515 -19.69 33.40 18.79
N THR A 516 -18.91 34.43 19.08
CA THR A 516 -17.89 34.95 18.16
C THR A 516 -16.57 34.21 18.34
N TYR A 517 -15.96 33.85 17.22
CA TYR A 517 -14.71 33.12 17.13
C TYR A 517 -13.76 33.84 16.18
N ALA A 518 -12.45 33.60 16.34
CA ALA A 518 -11.43 34.17 15.48
C ALA A 518 -10.37 33.15 15.09
N PHE A 519 -10.03 33.08 13.80
CA PHE A 519 -8.78 32.47 13.36
C PHE A 519 -7.70 33.54 13.19
N LYS A 520 -6.53 33.31 13.80
CA LYS A 520 -5.29 34.02 13.48
C LYS A 520 -4.56 33.23 12.40
N VAL A 521 -4.63 33.73 11.17
CA VAL A 521 -4.22 33.01 9.96
C VAL A 521 -2.83 33.42 9.55
N TYR A 522 -1.91 32.45 9.56
CA TYR A 522 -0.53 32.60 9.11
C TYR A 522 -0.28 31.90 7.76
N GLY A 523 -1.12 32.20 6.78
CA GLY A 523 -1.19 31.53 5.49
C GLY A 523 -0.36 32.15 4.35
N GLY A 524 0.41 33.20 4.64
CA GLY A 524 1.15 33.97 3.64
C GLY A 524 0.32 35.04 2.94
N LYS A 525 0.94 36.21 2.73
CA LYS A 525 0.28 37.44 2.21
C LYS A 525 0.62 37.77 0.76
N ASN A 526 1.53 37.03 0.14
CA ASN A 526 2.03 37.32 -1.20
C ASN A 526 1.28 36.51 -2.28
N PRO A 527 0.32 37.10 -3.02
CA PRO A 527 -0.46 36.38 -4.02
C PRO A 527 0.36 35.90 -5.23
N HIS A 528 1.61 36.34 -5.37
CA HIS A 528 2.50 35.87 -6.44
C HIS A 528 3.10 34.47 -6.16
N MET A 529 3.04 33.99 -4.92
CA MET A 529 3.58 32.69 -4.51
C MET A 529 2.46 31.64 -4.46
N ALA A 530 2.27 30.91 -5.57
CA ALA A 530 1.24 29.86 -5.70
C ALA A 530 1.26 28.82 -4.57
N GLU A 531 2.46 28.49 -4.11
CA GLU A 531 2.75 27.43 -3.13
C GLU A 531 2.56 27.86 -1.68
N LEU A 532 2.53 29.17 -1.41
CA LEU A 532 2.61 29.72 -0.04
C LEU A 532 1.56 30.81 0.22
N TYR A 533 0.62 31.03 -0.71
CA TYR A 533 -0.47 31.98 -0.56
C TYR A 533 -1.79 31.26 -0.30
N HIS A 534 -2.14 31.16 0.99
CA HIS A 534 -3.30 30.41 1.46
C HIS A 534 -4.15 31.25 2.42
N PRO A 535 -4.99 32.15 1.89
CA PRO A 535 -6.00 32.80 2.72
C PRO A 535 -7.03 31.77 3.20
N LEU A 536 -7.46 31.88 4.46
CA LEU A 536 -8.42 30.93 5.04
C LEU A 536 -9.86 31.43 4.84
N ILE A 537 -10.74 30.53 4.41
CA ILE A 537 -12.17 30.80 4.21
C ILE A 537 -13.02 29.75 4.91
N ILE A 538 -14.28 30.07 5.18
CA ILE A 538 -15.27 29.12 5.71
C ILE A 538 -16.44 29.00 4.73
N THR A 539 -16.75 27.78 4.32
CA THR A 539 -17.76 27.44 3.30
C THR A 539 -18.63 26.27 3.73
N ASP A 540 -19.73 26.04 3.04
CA ASP A 540 -20.53 24.80 3.15
C ASP A 540 -20.01 23.66 2.26
N GLU A 541 -19.01 23.93 1.42
CA GLU A 541 -18.34 22.99 0.53
C GLU A 541 -17.03 22.44 1.17
N SER A 542 -16.75 21.15 1.00
CA SER A 542 -15.71 20.41 1.73
C SER A 542 -14.30 20.50 1.18
N HIS A 543 -14.13 20.76 -0.12
CA HIS A 543 -12.84 20.71 -0.79
C HIS A 543 -12.11 22.05 -0.76
N GLY A 544 -12.79 23.20 -0.77
CA GLY A 544 -12.13 24.50 -0.83
C GLY A 544 -11.56 24.83 -2.20
N GLY A 545 -10.45 25.59 -2.25
CA GLY A 545 -9.87 26.02 -3.52
C GLY A 545 -10.84 26.87 -4.36
N PHE A 546 -11.62 27.71 -3.68
CA PHE A 546 -12.72 28.48 -4.25
C PHE A 546 -12.33 29.28 -5.51
N ASP A 547 -11.12 29.86 -5.55
CA ASP A 547 -10.62 30.62 -6.70
C ASP A 547 -10.41 29.79 -7.98
N ARG A 548 -10.32 28.46 -7.84
CA ARG A 548 -10.15 27.52 -8.97
C ARG A 548 -11.47 27.09 -9.60
N LEU A 549 -12.60 27.47 -9.00
CA LEU A 549 -13.92 27.07 -9.48
C LEU A 549 -14.39 28.02 -10.59
N THR A 550 -15.19 27.50 -11.52
CA THR A 550 -15.87 28.35 -12.51
C THR A 550 -16.89 29.25 -11.81
N ASP A 551 -17.28 30.35 -12.45
CA ASP A 551 -18.26 31.29 -11.89
C ASP A 551 -19.59 30.58 -11.53
N GLU A 552 -20.01 29.59 -12.32
CA GLU A 552 -21.20 28.79 -12.03
C GLU A 552 -21.02 27.91 -10.79
N ALA A 553 -19.85 27.29 -10.62
CA ALA A 553 -19.57 26.47 -9.46
C ALA A 553 -19.44 27.32 -8.18
N GLN A 554 -18.79 28.49 -8.26
CA GLN A 554 -18.73 29.45 -7.17
C GLN A 554 -20.12 29.92 -6.73
N SER A 555 -21.04 30.14 -7.68
CA SER A 555 -22.41 30.60 -7.38
C SER A 555 -23.23 29.61 -6.56
N LYS A 556 -22.86 28.32 -6.57
CA LYS A 556 -23.54 27.24 -5.84
C LYS A 556 -23.02 27.05 -4.42
N ILE A 557 -21.89 27.67 -4.08
CA ILE A 557 -21.24 27.51 -2.79
C ILE A 557 -21.58 28.69 -1.91
N ARG A 558 -21.98 28.42 -0.67
CA ARG A 558 -22.24 29.45 0.31
C ARG A 558 -20.98 29.76 1.09
N VAL A 559 -20.38 30.90 0.77
CA VAL A 559 -19.28 31.44 1.58
C VAL A 559 -19.85 32.05 2.86
N LEU A 560 -19.36 31.58 3.99
CA LEU A 560 -19.82 31.96 5.33
C LEU A 560 -18.90 32.98 5.99
N ALA A 561 -17.60 32.93 5.72
CA ALA A 561 -16.61 33.89 6.19
C ALA A 561 -15.37 33.91 5.28
N GLY A 562 -14.63 35.03 5.27
CA GLY A 562 -13.28 35.12 4.70
C GLY A 562 -13.19 35.63 3.26
N ILE A 563 -14.31 36.02 2.64
CA ILE A 563 -14.35 36.63 1.32
C ILE A 563 -15.17 37.92 1.36
N GLU A 564 -14.66 38.94 0.66
CA GLU A 564 -15.39 40.15 0.28
C GLU A 564 -15.55 40.21 -1.24
N TYR A 565 -16.67 40.72 -1.71
CA TYR A 565 -16.90 40.91 -3.15
C TYR A 565 -16.55 42.32 -3.56
N SER A 566 -15.72 42.44 -4.59
CA SER A 566 -15.45 43.74 -5.22
C SER A 566 -16.72 44.31 -5.87
N ARG A 567 -16.70 45.61 -6.21
CA ARG A 567 -17.80 46.26 -6.97
C ARG A 567 -18.16 45.57 -8.30
N ARG A 568 -17.24 44.79 -8.86
CA ARG A 568 -17.42 44.00 -10.09
C ARG A 568 -17.85 42.55 -9.82
N GLY A 569 -18.25 42.22 -8.59
CA GLY A 569 -18.67 40.88 -8.19
C GLY A 569 -17.54 39.86 -8.03
N ARG A 570 -16.27 40.26 -8.20
CA ARG A 570 -15.15 39.31 -8.01
C ARG A 570 -14.87 39.05 -6.53
N PRO A 571 -14.74 37.78 -6.11
CA PRO A 571 -14.39 37.43 -4.73
C PRO A 571 -12.95 37.86 -4.43
N ARG A 572 -12.72 38.33 -3.21
CA ARG A 572 -11.40 38.67 -2.67
C ARG A 572 -11.27 38.11 -1.26
N PRO A 573 -10.23 37.32 -0.96
CA PRO A 573 -10.06 36.79 0.38
C PRO A 573 -9.65 37.91 1.35
N THR A 574 -10.18 37.87 2.57
CA THR A 574 -9.88 38.87 3.63
C THR A 574 -8.86 38.38 4.65
N ALA A 575 -8.63 37.07 4.73
CA ALA A 575 -7.79 36.45 5.75
C ALA A 575 -6.41 35.99 5.23
N ALA A 576 -5.63 36.92 4.70
CA ALA A 576 -4.27 36.67 4.19
C ALA A 576 -3.19 37.34 5.09
N GLY A 577 -2.60 36.58 6.02
CA GLY A 577 -1.65 37.08 7.03
C GLY A 577 -0.17 36.81 6.71
N SER A 578 0.73 37.12 7.65
CA SER A 578 2.15 36.71 7.57
C SER A 578 2.29 35.19 7.44
N LEU A 579 3.42 34.70 6.91
CA LEU A 579 3.63 33.26 6.72
C LEU A 579 4.24 32.63 7.97
N CYS A 580 3.64 31.57 8.48
CA CYS A 580 4.28 30.63 9.40
C CYS A 580 4.03 29.21 8.91
N ILE A 581 5.12 28.49 8.65
CA ILE A 581 5.06 27.19 8.00
C ILE A 581 6.00 26.19 8.68
N ALA A 582 5.50 24.99 8.91
CA ALA A 582 6.28 23.82 9.30
C ALA A 582 6.86 23.14 8.06
N ARG A 583 8.14 22.75 8.11
CA ARG A 583 8.81 22.01 7.03
C ARG A 583 9.58 20.83 7.59
N HIS A 584 9.77 19.80 6.77
CA HIS A 584 10.74 18.74 7.06
C HIS A 584 12.14 19.33 7.22
N ALA A 585 12.97 18.73 8.06
CA ALA A 585 14.40 19.05 8.10
C ALA A 585 15.06 18.70 6.75
N GLU A 586 16.13 19.41 6.37
CA GLU A 586 16.72 19.37 5.01
C GLU A 586 17.03 17.96 4.48
N ASN A 587 17.40 17.02 5.34
CA ASN A 587 17.78 15.65 4.95
C ASN A 587 16.71 14.59 5.26
N ARG A 588 15.48 14.99 5.60
CA ARG A 588 14.41 14.04 5.95
C ARG A 588 13.65 13.63 4.69
N ASP A 589 13.59 12.33 4.44
CA ASP A 589 12.77 11.78 3.37
C ASP A 589 11.29 11.79 3.76
N ARG A 590 10.48 12.56 3.03
CA ARG A 590 9.02 12.67 3.21
C ARG A 590 8.29 11.35 2.94
N ARG A 591 8.88 10.42 2.17
CA ARG A 591 8.28 9.10 1.91
C ARG A 591 8.13 8.27 3.20
N LEU A 592 8.92 8.60 4.22
CA LEU A 592 8.94 7.95 5.54
C LEU A 592 8.02 8.65 6.55
N ASP A 593 7.11 9.53 6.10
CA ASP A 593 6.18 10.22 6.99
C ASP A 593 5.24 9.23 7.68
N ASP A 594 4.84 8.14 7.02
CA ASP A 594 3.94 7.12 7.57
C ASP A 594 4.59 6.24 8.66
N ASP A 595 5.92 6.22 8.75
CA ASP A 595 6.69 5.47 9.76
C ASP A 595 6.55 6.06 11.16
N PHE A 596 6.12 7.31 11.27
CA PHE A 596 5.85 7.90 12.58
C PHE A 596 4.62 7.26 13.21
N PRO A 597 4.71 6.82 14.49
CA PRO A 597 3.60 6.14 15.16
C PRO A 597 2.44 7.07 15.52
N SER A 598 2.64 8.39 15.50
CA SER A 598 1.57 9.37 15.74
C SER A 598 1.94 10.72 15.16
N PHE A 599 0.92 11.51 14.84
CA PHE A 599 1.07 12.90 14.40
C PHE A 599 1.89 13.75 15.39
N LYS A 600 1.76 13.54 16.70
CA LYS A 600 2.53 14.29 17.71
C LYS A 600 4.03 14.07 17.60
N LYS A 601 4.48 12.83 17.29
CA LYS A 601 5.92 12.57 17.06
C LYS A 601 6.36 13.15 15.72
N TYR A 602 5.53 13.02 14.69
CA TYR A 602 5.77 13.63 13.38
C TYR A 602 5.95 15.15 13.47
N ASN A 603 5.00 15.86 14.09
CA ASN A 603 5.03 17.32 14.19
C ASN A 603 6.26 17.84 14.96
N ARG A 604 6.74 17.10 15.95
CA ARG A 604 7.99 17.43 16.68
C ARG A 604 9.25 17.30 15.82
N SER A 605 9.19 16.55 14.72
CA SER A 605 10.30 16.43 13.76
C SER A 605 10.35 17.58 12.75
N LEU A 606 9.28 18.38 12.66
CA LEU A 606 9.19 19.50 11.74
C LEU A 606 9.88 20.75 12.32
N VAL A 607 10.41 21.57 11.42
CA VAL A 607 11.02 22.86 11.71
C VAL A 607 10.05 23.97 11.30
N TYR A 608 9.68 24.82 12.27
CA TYR A 608 8.79 25.95 12.03
C TYR A 608 9.57 27.19 11.65
N THR A 609 9.14 27.87 10.59
CA THR A 609 9.69 29.15 10.14
C THR A 609 8.57 30.17 9.99
N CYS A 610 8.71 31.31 10.66
CA CYS A 610 7.74 32.40 10.64
C CYS A 610 8.39 33.68 10.12
N GLU A 611 7.72 34.34 9.18
CA GLU A 611 8.05 35.69 8.74
C GLU A 611 7.62 36.73 9.79
N GLU A 612 8.31 37.87 9.81
CA GLU A 612 7.88 39.00 10.63
C GLU A 612 6.56 39.60 10.12
N GLY A 613 5.65 39.88 11.05
CA GLY A 613 4.39 40.55 10.79
C GLY A 613 3.18 39.86 11.44
N ASP A 614 2.06 40.58 11.44
CA ASP A 614 0.85 40.13 12.11
C ASP A 614 0.06 39.08 11.30
N PRO A 615 -0.62 38.14 11.98
CA PRO A 615 -1.57 37.27 11.32
C PRO A 615 -2.77 38.06 10.81
N ALA A 616 -3.43 37.54 9.79
CA ALA A 616 -4.76 38.03 9.45
C ALA A 616 -5.78 37.46 10.44
N VAL A 617 -6.73 38.27 10.90
CA VAL A 617 -7.77 37.85 11.83
C VAL A 617 -9.06 37.61 11.05
N LEU A 618 -9.49 36.36 10.97
CA LEU A 618 -10.81 35.99 10.44
C LEU A 618 -11.78 35.85 11.61
N GLU A 619 -12.57 36.88 11.86
CA GLU A 619 -13.60 36.91 12.89
C GLU A 619 -14.96 36.52 12.30
N PHE A 620 -15.69 35.62 12.99
CA PHE A 620 -17.00 35.16 12.54
C PHE A 620 -17.88 34.72 13.71
N THR A 621 -19.20 34.80 13.51
CA THR A 621 -20.21 34.38 14.50
C THR A 621 -21.22 33.46 13.81
N PRO A 622 -21.14 32.13 13.99
CA PRO A 622 -22.11 31.21 13.40
C PRO A 622 -23.51 31.54 13.91
N ASN A 623 -24.47 31.73 13.01
CA ASN A 623 -25.86 32.05 13.36
C ASN A 623 -26.80 30.88 13.02
N THR A 624 -28.10 31.07 13.17
CA THR A 624 -29.11 30.02 12.91
C THR A 624 -29.24 29.63 11.43
N SER A 625 -28.72 30.42 10.49
CA SER A 625 -28.76 30.08 9.07
C SER A 625 -27.57 29.22 8.63
N TRP A 626 -26.49 29.14 9.42
CA TRP A 626 -25.33 28.29 9.11
C TRP A 626 -25.72 26.81 9.17
N PRO A 627 -25.27 25.96 8.23
CA PRO A 627 -25.40 24.51 8.36
C PRO A 627 -24.77 23.98 9.66
N ASP A 628 -25.13 22.75 10.05
CA ASP A 628 -24.53 22.08 11.22
C ASP A 628 -23.10 21.59 10.95
N THR A 629 -22.75 21.34 9.69
CA THR A 629 -21.37 21.06 9.28
C THR A 629 -20.97 22.06 8.22
N VAL A 630 -19.87 22.75 8.48
CA VAL A 630 -19.23 23.69 7.55
C VAL A 630 -17.74 23.39 7.52
N TYR A 631 -17.00 23.98 6.61
CA TYR A 631 -15.61 23.63 6.36
C TYR A 631 -14.72 24.85 6.35
N TYR A 632 -13.56 24.76 7.00
CA TYR A 632 -12.50 25.74 6.85
C TYR A 632 -11.49 25.21 5.82
N ASN A 633 -11.12 26.03 4.85
CA ASN A 633 -10.20 25.62 3.78
C ASN A 633 -9.36 26.79 3.26
N SER A 634 -8.38 26.50 2.41
CA SER A 634 -7.69 27.54 1.64
C SER A 634 -8.59 28.07 0.52
N PHE A 635 -8.53 29.38 0.30
CA PHE A 635 -9.16 30.05 -0.84
C PHE A 635 -8.59 29.59 -2.20
N THR A 636 -7.30 29.28 -2.24
CA THR A 636 -6.55 29.05 -3.49
C THR A 636 -6.38 27.58 -3.84
N GLN A 637 -6.25 26.70 -2.85
CA GLN A 637 -6.00 25.28 -3.05
C GLN A 637 -7.05 24.44 -2.33
N ALA A 638 -7.42 23.33 -2.96
CA ALA A 638 -8.38 22.39 -2.38
C ALA A 638 -7.70 21.47 -1.35
N ASN A 639 -8.49 20.80 -0.53
CA ASN A 639 -8.10 19.75 0.40
C ASN A 639 -6.93 20.14 1.33
N MET A 640 -7.09 21.28 2.03
CA MET A 640 -6.10 21.76 2.99
C MET A 640 -6.64 21.86 4.41
N GLY A 641 -7.96 21.98 4.60
CA GLY A 641 -8.58 22.09 5.91
C GLY A 641 -9.64 21.02 6.13
N TRP A 642 -10.52 21.23 7.10
CA TRP A 642 -11.48 20.18 7.50
C TRP A 642 -12.77 20.74 8.08
N LYS A 643 -13.38 20.02 9.03
CA LYS A 643 -14.76 20.22 9.47
C LYS A 643 -14.87 21.14 10.69
N ILE A 644 -15.92 21.93 10.67
CA ILE A 644 -16.47 22.65 11.81
C ILE A 644 -17.89 22.14 12.04
N HIS A 645 -18.12 21.56 13.21
CA HIS A 645 -19.44 21.20 13.70
C HIS A 645 -20.03 22.40 14.45
N VAL A 646 -21.12 22.93 13.92
CA VAL A 646 -21.83 24.07 14.50
C VAL A 646 -23.03 23.55 15.30
N ILE A 647 -22.98 23.73 16.62
CA ILE A 647 -23.95 23.20 17.58
C ILE A 647 -24.71 24.31 18.31
N ASP A 648 -25.87 24.00 18.87
CA ASP A 648 -26.64 24.98 19.67
C ASP A 648 -26.20 25.03 21.13
N THR A 649 -25.71 23.90 21.65
CA THR A 649 -25.29 23.74 23.05
C THR A 649 -24.13 22.76 23.17
N PHE A 650 -23.15 23.05 24.02
CA PHE A 650 -22.00 22.16 24.29
C PHE A 650 -22.32 20.87 25.08
N SER A 651 -23.61 20.56 25.30
CA SER A 651 -24.05 19.47 26.20
C SER A 651 -24.16 18.09 25.53
N SER A 652 -23.72 17.90 24.28
CA SER A 652 -23.84 16.62 23.56
C SER A 652 -22.55 15.79 23.44
N LEU A 653 -21.39 16.27 23.90
CA LEU A 653 -20.12 15.52 23.78
C LEU A 653 -19.88 14.46 24.87
N SER A 654 -20.87 14.14 25.72
CA SER A 654 -20.72 13.19 26.84
C SER A 654 -21.31 11.79 26.63
N ARG A 655 -21.50 11.33 25.38
CA ARG A 655 -21.90 9.93 25.11
C ARG A 655 -21.25 9.33 23.85
N SER A 656 -19.99 8.93 23.99
CA SER A 656 -19.41 7.84 23.17
C SER A 656 -18.29 7.08 23.90
N SER A 657 -18.35 7.01 25.23
CA SER A 657 -17.55 6.08 26.05
C SER A 657 -18.44 5.30 27.03
N ALA A 658 -19.55 4.76 26.54
CA ALA A 658 -20.24 3.68 27.25
C ALA A 658 -19.61 2.36 26.81
N SER A 659 -18.78 1.81 27.70
CA SER A 659 -18.27 0.45 27.68
C SER A 659 -19.30 -0.55 27.14
N LYS A 660 -18.91 -1.38 26.18
CA LYS A 660 -19.49 -2.72 26.03
C LYS A 660 -19.19 -3.49 27.31
N GLN A 661 -20.06 -3.36 28.31
CA GLN A 661 -20.15 -4.37 29.35
C GLN A 661 -20.98 -5.52 28.80
N ASN A 662 -20.33 -6.70 28.75
CA ASN A 662 -20.96 -7.98 28.50
C ASN A 662 -22.17 -8.14 29.42
N GLY A 663 -23.37 -8.11 28.83
CA GLY A 663 -24.58 -8.60 29.47
C GLY A 663 -24.49 -10.11 29.58
N ILE A 664 -23.93 -10.60 30.69
CA ILE A 664 -24.13 -11.97 31.15
C ILE A 664 -25.60 -12.07 31.56
N SER A 665 -26.39 -12.78 30.75
CA SER A 665 -27.76 -13.13 31.11
C SER A 665 -27.71 -14.20 32.21
N LEU A 666 -27.87 -13.77 33.47
CA LEU A 666 -28.18 -14.68 34.58
C LEU A 666 -29.67 -15.00 34.53
N TRP A 667 -30.00 -16.24 34.14
CA TRP A 667 -31.31 -16.83 34.37
C TRP A 667 -31.48 -17.08 35.87
N PHE A 668 -32.35 -16.31 36.52
CA PHE A 668 -32.83 -16.61 37.87
C PHE A 668 -33.97 -17.64 37.80
N LEU A 669 -33.69 -18.85 38.28
CA LEU A 669 -34.69 -19.87 38.64
C LEU A 669 -35.38 -19.45 39.94
N LEU A 670 -36.64 -19.04 39.84
CA LEU A 670 -37.56 -18.87 40.97
C LEU A 670 -38.06 -20.24 41.43
N VAL A 671 -37.52 -20.74 42.54
CA VAL A 671 -38.08 -21.87 43.30
C VAL A 671 -39.08 -21.31 44.31
N SER A 672 -40.36 -21.57 44.10
CA SER A 672 -41.44 -21.26 45.03
C SER A 672 -41.54 -22.37 46.07
N VAL A 673 -41.16 -22.09 47.32
CA VAL A 673 -41.47 -22.93 48.48
C VAL A 673 -42.81 -22.46 49.04
N VAL A 674 -43.85 -23.27 48.88
CA VAL A 674 -45.11 -23.13 49.62
C VAL A 674 -45.17 -24.26 50.64
N LEU A 675 -45.04 -23.87 51.91
CA LEU A 675 -45.31 -24.69 53.09
C LEU A 675 -46.81 -24.65 53.37
N LEU A 676 -47.49 -25.80 53.36
CA LEU A 676 -48.65 -26.04 54.21
C LEU A 676 -48.69 -27.54 54.59
N ARG A 677 -48.47 -27.81 55.89
CA ARG A 677 -48.85 -29.05 56.57
C ARG A 677 -50.37 -29.08 56.69
N TYR A 678 -50.97 -30.26 56.56
CA TYR A 678 -51.98 -30.70 57.53
C TYR A 678 -52.11 -32.23 57.52
N ASP A 679 -52.48 -32.73 58.69
CA ASP A 679 -52.43 -34.11 59.13
C ASP A 679 -53.56 -35.00 58.57
N ASP A 680 -53.27 -36.31 58.64
CA ASP A 680 -54.14 -37.38 59.16
C ASP A 680 -55.37 -37.91 58.39
N VAL A 681 -55.32 -39.25 58.28
CA VAL A 681 -56.39 -40.25 58.52
C VAL A 681 -57.17 -40.81 57.32
N MET A 682 -56.97 -42.14 57.21
CA MET A 682 -57.69 -43.22 56.51
C MET A 682 -57.47 -43.43 55.01
#